data_AF-A0A4S4DXR7-F1
#
_entry.id   AF-A0A4S4DXR7-F1
#
_cell.length_a   1.000
_cell.length_b   1.000
_cell.length_c   1.000
_cell.angle_alpha   90.00
_cell.angle_beta   90.00
_cell.angle_gamma   90.00
#
_symmetry.space_group_name_H-M   'P 1'
#
loop_
_entity.id
_entity.type
_entity.pdbx_description
1 polymer ?
#
loop_
_entity_poly.entity_id
_entity_poly.type
_entity_poly.pdbx_seq_one_letter_code
_entity_poly.pdbx_strand_id
1 'polypeptide(L)'
;MLHNHSGESALSSSASSSSSHSVSLSPSVSASSLSASAYFTRPGPAKALSFRGSDSMGHRFKIPNAYAVGTRPRKDVCPLKVVCIDYPRPDLESTVNFLEAAYLSSTFRTSRRPDKPLKVVIAGAGLAGLSTAKYLADAGHKPVLLEARDVLGGKVAAWKDDDGDWYETGLHIFFGAYPNVQNLFGELGINDRLQWKEHSMIFAMPNKPGEFSRFDFPEVLPAPLNGSGSNVLLGGGSGYGIIYLILFSIVYNPSQLNFDSCSFQNHCQRGIGDFLWIWAILKNNEMLTWPEKIKFAIGLIPAILGGQAYVEAQDGLSVKDWMRKQGIPDRVTTEVFIAMSKALNFINPDELSMQCILIALNRFLQEKHGSKMAFLDGNPPERLCQPIVDHIQSLGGEVQLNSRIKKIELNKDGTVKSFLLNNGNAIEGDAYVFATPVDILKLLLPEDWKEIPYFRKLEILVGVPVINVHIWFDRKLRNTYDHLLFSRSPLLSVYADMSVACKEYYDPNRSMLELVFAPAEEWISCSDEEIIDATMKELAKLFPDEISADQSKAKILKYHVVKTPRSVYKTVPNCEPCRPLQRSPVEGFYLSGDYTKQKYLASMEGAVLSGKLCAQAIVQDYEKLVAREQGKLAEASVVLYARLIVPKQCKVIPLEEKNRKHIDDSNCSTTSIIGDDEMGLNGLKSLWLMVAGSTGTIATIAVIYYLRCAM
;
A
#
# COMPACT_ATOMS: atom_id res chain seq x y z
N MET A 1 27.40 32.68 6.27
CA MET A 1 28.34 33.31 7.22
C MET A 1 27.89 32.95 8.64
N LEU A 2 28.79 33.00 9.62
CA LEU A 2 28.49 32.66 11.02
C LEU A 2 27.95 33.87 11.78
N HIS A 3 27.02 33.64 12.72
CA HIS A 3 26.91 34.45 13.93
C HIS A 3 26.42 33.58 15.09
N ASN A 4 27.19 33.54 16.17
CA ASN A 4 26.77 32.93 17.44
C ASN A 4 25.91 33.92 18.22
N HIS A 5 24.99 33.39 19.03
CA HIS A 5 24.68 33.98 20.33
C HIS A 5 24.52 32.87 21.37
N SER A 6 25.25 33.00 22.48
CA SER A 6 25.12 32.19 23.69
C SER A 6 24.63 33.08 24.83
N GLY A 7 23.94 32.48 25.80
CA GLY A 7 23.45 33.17 27.00
C GLY A 7 22.85 32.17 27.98
N GLU A 8 23.53 31.95 29.11
CA GLU A 8 23.10 31.02 30.16
C GLU A 8 22.56 31.79 31.38
N SER A 9 21.40 31.36 31.88
CA SER A 9 21.02 31.42 33.30
C SER A 9 19.70 30.63 33.45
N ALA A 10 19.58 29.49 34.14
CA ALA A 10 19.98 29.09 35.49
C ALA A 10 18.80 29.12 36.48
N LEU A 11 18.29 27.91 36.75
CA LEU A 11 17.65 27.46 38.01
C LEU A 11 16.49 28.27 38.62
N SER A 12 15.31 27.66 38.59
CA SER A 12 14.48 27.55 39.80
C SER A 12 13.86 26.15 39.88
N SER A 13 13.86 25.54 41.06
CA SER A 13 13.30 24.21 41.32
C SER A 13 12.15 24.27 42.32
N SER A 14 11.07 23.54 42.04
CA SER A 14 10.06 23.23 43.04
C SER A 14 9.54 21.81 42.82
N ALA A 15 9.61 21.02 43.88
CA ALA A 15 9.01 19.69 43.94
C ALA A 15 7.97 19.69 45.07
N SER A 16 6.79 19.14 44.81
CA SER A 16 5.78 18.84 45.82
C SER A 16 5.12 17.51 45.47
N SER A 17 5.07 16.62 46.45
CA SER A 17 4.61 15.24 46.26
C SER A 17 3.15 15.06 46.69
N SER A 18 2.54 13.98 46.18
CA SER A 18 1.54 13.15 46.85
C SER A 18 0.27 13.82 47.45
N SER A 19 -0.87 13.45 46.89
CA SER A 19 -1.87 12.70 47.69
C SER A 19 -2.79 11.88 46.78
N SER A 20 -3.17 10.69 47.22
CA SER A 20 -4.09 9.79 46.53
C SER A 20 -5.47 9.84 47.19
N HIS A 21 -6.54 9.78 46.39
CA HIS A 21 -7.84 9.28 46.87
C HIS A 21 -8.59 8.55 45.74
N SER A 22 -8.94 7.31 46.03
CA SER A 22 -9.75 6.44 45.20
C SER A 22 -11.15 6.31 45.82
N VAL A 23 -12.20 6.63 45.07
CA VAL A 23 -13.58 6.26 45.41
C VAL A 23 -14.24 5.67 44.18
N SER A 24 -14.45 4.36 44.21
CA SER A 24 -15.42 3.69 43.34
C SER A 24 -16.83 3.89 43.89
N LEU A 25 -17.84 3.96 43.01
CA LEU A 25 -19.11 3.23 43.17
C LEU A 25 -20.07 3.48 42.00
N SER A 26 -20.44 2.38 41.36
CA SER A 26 -21.71 2.15 40.65
C SER A 26 -22.14 0.71 41.00
N PRO A 27 -23.35 0.23 40.68
CA PRO A 27 -24.47 0.89 39.99
C PRO A 27 -25.79 0.82 40.79
N SER A 28 -26.89 1.34 40.22
CA SER A 28 -28.23 0.82 40.53
C SER A 28 -29.15 0.91 39.31
N VAL A 29 -29.88 -0.17 39.03
CA VAL A 29 -30.87 -0.28 37.95
C VAL A 29 -32.26 -0.29 38.57
N SER A 30 -33.21 0.44 37.98
CA SER A 30 -34.62 0.04 38.01
C SER A 30 -35.40 0.70 36.88
N ALA A 31 -36.40 -0.03 36.36
CA ALA A 31 -37.39 0.46 35.41
C ALA A 31 -38.76 -0.06 35.85
N SER A 32 -39.80 0.77 35.73
CA SER A 32 -41.19 0.38 35.95
C SER A 32 -42.13 1.29 35.15
N SER A 33 -43.32 0.80 34.83
CA SER A 33 -44.26 1.39 33.86
C SER A 33 -45.72 1.26 34.33
N LEU A 34 -46.66 1.82 33.53
CA LEU A 34 -48.14 1.74 33.69
C LEU A 34 -48.73 2.60 34.85
N SER A 35 -50.03 2.96 34.90
CA SER A 35 -51.06 3.38 33.91
C SER A 35 -52.31 3.90 34.70
N ALA A 36 -53.36 4.59 34.23
CA ALA A 36 -53.79 5.10 32.91
C ALA A 36 -54.37 6.55 33.09
N SER A 37 -55.58 7.04 32.75
CA SER A 37 -56.80 6.57 32.05
C SER A 37 -57.76 7.74 31.68
N ALA A 38 -58.84 7.45 30.91
CA ALA A 38 -60.12 8.17 30.79
C ALA A 38 -60.20 9.60 30.16
N TYR A 39 -61.28 10.02 29.45
CA TYR A 39 -62.26 9.35 28.55
C TYR A 39 -63.07 10.41 27.71
N PHE A 40 -64.04 9.98 26.90
CA PHE A 40 -64.94 10.76 26.00
C PHE A 40 -64.36 11.32 24.67
N THR A 41 -65.16 11.54 23.61
CA THR A 41 -65.62 10.53 22.60
C THR A 41 -66.32 11.19 21.38
N ARG A 42 -65.74 11.04 20.16
CA ARG A 42 -66.35 10.81 18.80
C ARG A 42 -67.60 11.61 18.31
N PRO A 43 -68.02 11.53 17.01
CA PRO A 43 -67.45 10.88 15.81
C PRO A 43 -67.23 11.84 14.60
N GLY A 44 -66.75 11.30 13.46
CA GLY A 44 -66.74 11.97 12.14
C GLY A 44 -67.92 11.59 11.24
N PRO A 45 -67.80 11.76 9.91
CA PRO A 45 -67.76 10.54 9.07
C PRO A 45 -66.80 10.61 7.86
N ALA A 46 -66.62 9.48 7.18
CA ALA A 46 -65.88 9.34 5.91
C ALA A 46 -66.52 8.27 5.01
N LYS A 47 -66.45 8.44 3.67
CA LYS A 47 -66.70 7.49 2.55
C LYS A 47 -66.82 8.27 1.22
N ALA A 48 -66.60 7.74 0.01
CA ALA A 48 -66.13 6.41 -0.42
C ALA A 48 -65.46 6.51 -1.82
N LEU A 49 -64.80 5.43 -2.25
CA LEU A 49 -64.42 5.17 -3.66
C LEU A 49 -65.62 4.63 -4.46
N SER A 50 -65.66 4.90 -5.77
CA SER A 50 -66.58 4.23 -6.72
C SER A 50 -65.99 4.14 -8.13
N PHE A 51 -66.08 2.96 -8.75
CA PHE A 51 -65.67 2.68 -10.13
C PHE A 51 -66.90 2.32 -10.99
N ARG A 52 -67.11 2.99 -12.14
CA ARG A 52 -67.76 2.49 -13.38
C ARG A 52 -68.04 3.65 -14.35
N GLY A 53 -68.09 3.34 -15.65
CA GLY A 53 -68.65 4.24 -16.68
C GLY A 53 -67.76 4.39 -17.92
N SER A 54 -68.13 3.71 -19.00
CA SER A 54 -67.69 4.02 -20.37
C SER A 54 -68.63 5.07 -20.97
N ASP A 55 -68.15 5.94 -21.86
CA ASP A 55 -68.62 6.01 -23.27
C ASP A 55 -67.85 7.07 -24.09
N SER A 56 -68.24 7.26 -25.36
CA SER A 56 -67.27 7.25 -26.46
C SER A 56 -67.27 8.45 -27.42
N MET A 57 -66.12 8.58 -28.11
CA MET A 57 -65.84 9.30 -29.37
C MET A 57 -66.19 10.80 -29.53
N GLY A 58 -65.20 11.57 -30.02
CA GLY A 58 -65.37 12.98 -30.40
C GLY A 58 -64.15 13.61 -31.06
N HIS A 59 -63.69 13.08 -32.21
CA HIS A 59 -62.56 13.68 -32.94
C HIS A 59 -62.89 15.08 -33.49
N ARG A 60 -62.03 16.08 -33.20
CA ARG A 60 -61.87 17.24 -34.08
C ARG A 60 -60.47 17.86 -34.00
N PHE A 61 -59.65 17.59 -35.01
CA PHE A 61 -58.39 18.31 -35.23
C PHE A 61 -58.68 19.78 -35.57
N LYS A 62 -57.94 20.70 -34.94
CA LYS A 62 -57.68 22.05 -35.46
C LYS A 62 -56.25 22.46 -35.11
N ILE A 63 -55.47 22.80 -36.15
CA ILE A 63 -54.14 23.40 -36.03
C ILE A 63 -54.30 24.92 -36.25
N PRO A 64 -53.86 25.77 -35.31
CA PRO A 64 -53.48 27.16 -35.58
C PRO A 64 -51.98 27.24 -35.90
N ASN A 65 -51.58 28.29 -36.63
CA ASN A 65 -50.24 28.40 -37.21
C ASN A 65 -49.22 29.06 -36.26
N ALA A 66 -47.94 29.09 -36.69
CA ALA A 66 -46.79 29.57 -35.92
C ALA A 66 -46.72 31.12 -35.76
N TYR A 67 -45.60 31.57 -35.15
CA TYR A 67 -45.15 32.95 -34.93
C TYR A 67 -45.75 33.72 -33.74
N ALA A 68 -45.21 33.41 -32.55
CA ALA A 68 -45.10 34.37 -31.45
C ALA A 68 -43.70 34.21 -30.80
N VAL A 69 -42.85 35.23 -30.90
CA VAL A 69 -41.50 35.23 -30.28
C VAL A 69 -41.64 35.64 -28.81
N GLY A 70 -41.95 34.67 -27.96
CA GLY A 70 -41.95 34.85 -26.50
C GLY A 70 -40.56 34.68 -25.91
N THR A 71 -40.02 35.74 -25.29
CA THR A 71 -38.81 35.65 -24.47
C THR A 71 -39.07 34.72 -23.28
N ARG A 72 -38.41 33.56 -23.24
CA ARG A 72 -38.47 32.68 -22.08
C ARG A 72 -37.85 33.41 -20.87
N PRO A 73 -38.51 33.44 -19.69
CA PRO A 73 -37.82 33.86 -18.48
C PRO A 73 -36.63 32.92 -18.24
N ARG A 74 -35.53 33.46 -17.72
CA ARG A 74 -34.45 32.62 -17.19
C ARG A 74 -35.07 31.73 -16.11
N LYS A 75 -34.89 30.41 -16.23
CA LYS A 75 -35.05 29.55 -15.06
C LYS A 75 -33.94 29.92 -14.10
N ASP A 76 -34.28 30.35 -12.90
CA ASP A 76 -33.33 30.36 -11.80
C ASP A 76 -32.89 28.92 -11.56
N VAL A 77 -31.65 28.62 -11.96
CA VAL A 77 -31.03 27.32 -11.70
C VAL A 77 -30.67 27.33 -10.22
N CYS A 78 -31.60 26.84 -9.40
CA CYS A 78 -31.32 26.53 -8.01
C CYS A 78 -30.06 25.64 -7.99
N PRO A 79 -28.97 26.05 -7.30
CA PRO A 79 -27.70 25.34 -7.41
C PRO A 79 -27.89 23.90 -6.95
N LEU A 80 -27.42 22.95 -7.75
CA LEU A 80 -27.40 21.54 -7.36
C LEU A 80 -26.54 21.43 -6.11
N LYS A 81 -27.19 21.22 -4.96
CA LYS A 81 -26.48 21.03 -3.70
C LYS A 81 -25.76 19.69 -3.76
N VAL A 82 -24.49 19.71 -4.16
CA VAL A 82 -23.60 18.56 -4.04
C VAL A 82 -23.45 18.27 -2.54
N VAL A 83 -23.84 17.06 -2.15
CA VAL A 83 -23.71 16.54 -0.78
C VAL A 83 -22.75 15.36 -0.88
N CYS A 84 -21.94 15.13 0.16
CA CYS A 84 -21.16 13.91 0.28
C CYS A 84 -22.12 12.71 0.40
N ILE A 85 -22.06 11.78 -0.54
CA ILE A 85 -22.88 10.57 -0.60
C ILE A 85 -21.94 9.38 -0.46
N ASP A 86 -21.94 8.75 0.71
CA ASP A 86 -21.31 7.45 0.89
C ASP A 86 -22.14 6.39 0.14
N TYR A 87 -21.64 5.93 -1.00
CA TYR A 87 -22.25 4.82 -1.73
C TYR A 87 -22.08 3.52 -0.92
N PRO A 88 -22.99 2.53 -1.07
CA PRO A 88 -22.84 1.26 -0.38
C PRO A 88 -21.51 0.59 -0.71
N ARG A 89 -20.81 0.12 0.34
CA ARG A 89 -19.59 -0.69 0.22
C ARG A 89 -19.89 -1.86 -0.74
N PRO A 90 -19.13 -2.02 -1.83
CA PRO A 90 -19.35 -3.12 -2.77
C PRO A 90 -19.17 -4.47 -2.08
N ASP A 91 -19.91 -5.48 -2.54
CA ASP A 91 -19.54 -6.87 -2.24
C ASP A 91 -18.19 -7.14 -2.92
N LEU A 92 -17.19 -7.42 -2.08
CA LEU A 92 -15.82 -7.80 -2.40
C LEU A 92 -15.40 -9.07 -1.65
N GLU A 93 -16.12 -9.46 -0.60
CA GLU A 93 -15.70 -10.53 0.33
C GLU A 93 -15.90 -11.92 -0.30
N SER A 94 -16.70 -11.98 -1.38
CA SER A 94 -16.91 -13.14 -2.24
C SER A 94 -15.93 -13.26 -3.42
N THR A 95 -14.92 -12.39 -3.56
CA THR A 95 -13.93 -12.45 -4.65
C THR A 95 -12.74 -13.35 -4.30
N VAL A 96 -12.20 -14.06 -5.29
CA VAL A 96 -11.07 -14.98 -5.09
C VAL A 96 -9.82 -14.24 -4.61
N ASN A 97 -9.55 -13.04 -5.13
CA ASN A 97 -8.45 -12.19 -4.69
C ASN A 97 -8.60 -11.76 -3.21
N PHE A 98 -9.81 -11.45 -2.73
CA PHE A 98 -10.06 -11.16 -1.32
C PHE A 98 -9.82 -12.39 -0.44
N LEU A 99 -10.31 -13.56 -0.87
CA LEU A 99 -10.16 -14.82 -0.15
C LEU A 99 -8.69 -15.30 -0.10
N GLU A 100 -7.89 -15.13 -1.16
CA GLU A 100 -6.43 -15.34 -1.14
C GLU A 100 -5.75 -14.48 -0.05
N ALA A 101 -6.07 -13.19 -0.03
CA ALA A 101 -5.47 -12.23 0.90
C ALA A 101 -5.92 -12.46 2.35
N ALA A 102 -7.18 -12.87 2.56
CA ALA A 102 -7.76 -13.25 3.84
C ALA A 102 -7.14 -14.55 4.39
N TYR A 103 -6.98 -15.56 3.53
CA TYR A 103 -6.30 -16.81 3.89
C TYR A 103 -4.88 -16.52 4.36
N LEU A 104 -4.11 -15.73 3.61
CA LEU A 104 -2.75 -15.36 4.01
C LEU A 104 -2.73 -14.61 5.35
N SER A 105 -3.64 -13.65 5.58
CA SER A 105 -3.82 -13.00 6.90
C SER A 105 -4.11 -13.99 8.01
N SER A 106 -4.97 -15.00 7.75
CA SER A 106 -5.35 -15.99 8.76
C SER A 106 -4.16 -16.82 9.23
N THR A 107 -3.17 -17.10 8.36
CA THR A 107 -2.02 -17.95 8.72
C THR A 107 -1.18 -17.39 9.86
N PHE A 108 -1.11 -16.07 10.03
CA PHE A 108 -0.43 -15.44 11.18
C PHE A 108 -1.22 -15.63 12.48
N ARG A 109 -2.56 -15.63 12.41
CA ARG A 109 -3.42 -15.79 13.59
C ARG A 109 -3.52 -17.25 14.03
N THR A 110 -3.51 -18.19 13.08
CA THR A 110 -3.71 -19.63 13.31
C THR A 110 -2.42 -20.46 13.40
N SER A 111 -1.25 -19.89 13.10
CA SER A 111 0.04 -20.57 13.30
C SER A 111 0.28 -20.94 14.76
N ARG A 112 1.07 -22.01 15.00
CA ARG A 112 1.59 -22.31 16.34
C ARG A 112 2.32 -21.07 16.87
N ARG A 113 1.97 -20.64 18.09
CA ARG A 113 2.63 -19.52 18.77
C ARG A 113 4.10 -19.88 19.02
N PRO A 114 5.04 -18.94 18.83
CA PRO A 114 6.47 -19.22 18.96
C PRO A 114 6.83 -19.49 20.43
N ASP A 115 7.61 -20.54 20.66
CA ASP A 115 8.13 -20.88 22.01
C ASP A 115 9.04 -19.76 22.56
N LYS A 116 9.67 -18.97 21.67
CA LYS A 116 10.30 -17.69 21.98
C LYS A 116 9.91 -16.64 20.92
N PRO A 117 9.13 -15.60 21.26
CA PRO A 117 8.86 -14.48 20.35
C PRO A 117 10.14 -13.80 19.83
N LEU A 118 10.31 -13.74 18.50
CA LEU A 118 11.38 -12.97 17.86
C LEU A 118 11.19 -11.47 18.10
N LYS A 119 12.27 -10.76 18.41
CA LYS A 119 12.34 -9.29 18.38
C LYS A 119 12.77 -8.84 16.99
N VAL A 120 11.85 -8.21 16.23
CA VAL A 120 12.09 -7.81 14.84
C VAL A 120 12.19 -6.29 14.72
N VAL A 121 13.34 -5.77 14.33
CA VAL A 121 13.58 -4.31 14.19
C VAL A 121 13.20 -3.85 12.78
N ILE A 122 12.28 -2.89 12.64
CA ILE A 122 11.70 -2.48 11.35
C ILE A 122 11.95 -0.99 11.13
N ALA A 123 12.64 -0.64 10.05
CA ALA A 123 12.96 0.75 9.68
C ALA A 123 11.91 1.36 8.74
N GLY A 124 11.13 2.33 9.24
CA GLY A 124 10.14 3.12 8.51
C GLY A 124 8.69 2.70 8.75
N ALA A 125 7.85 3.59 9.29
CA ALA A 125 6.42 3.37 9.55
C ALA A 125 5.52 3.82 8.40
N GLY A 126 5.95 3.59 7.16
CA GLY A 126 5.03 3.58 6.01
C GLY A 126 4.10 2.37 6.05
N LEU A 127 3.07 2.35 5.18
CA LEU A 127 2.10 1.24 5.11
C LEU A 127 2.75 -0.16 5.01
N ALA A 128 3.92 -0.27 4.39
CA ALA A 128 4.69 -1.52 4.33
C ALA A 128 5.25 -1.94 5.70
N GLY A 129 5.89 -1.04 6.44
CA GLY A 129 6.43 -1.31 7.78
C GLY A 129 5.34 -1.50 8.83
N LEU A 130 4.28 -0.70 8.76
CA LEU A 130 3.06 -0.86 9.57
C LEU A 130 2.41 -2.24 9.32
N SER A 131 2.25 -2.65 8.07
CA SER A 131 1.76 -3.99 7.71
C SER A 131 2.70 -5.08 8.24
N THR A 132 4.02 -4.95 8.04
CA THR A 132 5.01 -5.94 8.52
C THR A 132 4.90 -6.12 10.04
N ALA A 133 4.88 -5.01 10.79
CA ALA A 133 4.74 -5.03 12.24
C ALA A 133 3.41 -5.66 12.67
N LYS A 134 2.29 -5.29 12.03
CA LYS A 134 0.96 -5.83 12.31
C LYS A 134 0.90 -7.34 12.15
N TYR A 135 1.38 -7.89 11.03
CA TYR A 135 1.30 -9.34 10.79
C TYR A 135 2.32 -10.14 11.60
N LEU A 136 3.46 -9.56 11.99
CA LEU A 136 4.37 -10.15 12.98
C LEU A 136 3.76 -10.18 14.39
N ALA A 137 3.05 -9.12 14.80
CA ALA A 137 2.31 -9.08 16.05
C ALA A 137 1.16 -10.10 16.07
N ASP A 138 0.39 -10.23 14.97
CA ASP A 138 -0.62 -11.27 14.81
C ASP A 138 -0.03 -12.69 14.98
N ALA A 139 1.23 -12.92 14.56
CA ALA A 139 1.97 -14.18 14.75
C ALA A 139 2.51 -14.39 16.18
N GLY A 140 2.47 -13.38 17.04
CA GLY A 140 3.04 -13.44 18.40
C GLY A 140 4.55 -13.21 18.44
N HIS A 141 5.10 -12.49 17.47
CA HIS A 141 6.45 -11.91 17.55
C HIS A 141 6.39 -10.47 18.07
N LYS A 142 7.52 -9.93 18.52
CA LYS A 142 7.62 -8.55 19.00
C LYS A 142 8.27 -7.65 17.93
N PRO A 143 7.49 -6.95 17.09
CA PRO A 143 8.03 -5.92 16.22
C PRO A 143 8.50 -4.70 17.04
N VAL A 144 9.53 -4.03 16.54
CA VAL A 144 10.02 -2.72 17.02
C VAL A 144 10.13 -1.81 15.80
N LEU A 145 9.10 -1.02 15.56
CA LEU A 145 8.92 -0.18 14.37
C LEU A 145 9.47 1.23 14.62
N LEU A 146 10.44 1.65 13.82
CA LEU A 146 11.23 2.87 14.02
C LEU A 146 11.00 3.83 12.84
N GLU A 147 10.28 4.92 13.05
CA GLU A 147 10.02 5.95 12.03
C GLU A 147 11.02 7.10 12.12
N ALA A 148 11.46 7.61 10.96
CA ALA A 148 12.50 8.62 10.86
C ALA A 148 12.02 10.08 11.02
N ARG A 149 10.70 10.29 11.10
CA ARG A 149 10.01 11.58 11.29
C ARG A 149 9.09 11.53 12.51
N ASP A 150 8.41 12.64 12.76
CA ASP A 150 7.35 12.78 13.78
C ASP A 150 5.94 12.48 13.21
N VAL A 151 5.86 11.71 12.11
CA VAL A 151 4.58 11.42 11.42
C VAL A 151 4.60 10.05 10.73
N LEU A 152 3.52 9.29 10.93
CA LEU A 152 3.28 7.95 10.38
C LEU A 152 2.99 7.96 8.86
N GLY A 153 2.81 6.78 8.26
CA GLY A 153 2.27 6.60 6.91
C GLY A 153 3.28 6.75 5.77
N GLY A 154 4.42 7.42 5.99
CA GLY A 154 5.47 7.57 4.98
C GLY A 154 4.98 8.44 3.81
N LYS A 155 4.61 7.79 2.70
CA LYS A 155 4.01 8.42 1.51
C LYS A 155 2.53 8.78 1.67
N VAL A 156 1.84 8.23 2.67
CA VAL A 156 0.45 8.61 3.02
C VAL A 156 0.40 9.58 4.20
N ALA A 157 1.50 10.25 4.53
CA ALA A 157 1.53 11.18 5.66
C ALA A 157 0.72 12.44 5.37
N ALA A 158 0.13 13.01 6.42
CA ALA A 158 -0.54 14.30 6.40
C ALA A 158 -0.11 15.11 7.63
N TRP A 159 -0.24 16.43 7.54
CA TRP A 159 0.08 17.38 8.60
C TRP A 159 -1.08 18.37 8.76
N LYS A 160 -1.23 18.90 9.98
CA LYS A 160 -2.23 19.90 10.33
C LYS A 160 -1.54 21.26 10.49
N ASP A 161 -2.10 22.30 9.88
CA ASP A 161 -1.58 23.67 9.98
C ASP A 161 -2.17 24.46 11.16
N ASP A 162 -1.72 25.70 11.33
CA ASP A 162 -2.08 26.57 12.47
C ASP A 162 -3.57 26.96 12.48
N ASP A 163 -4.29 26.89 11.35
CA ASP A 163 -5.75 27.07 11.31
C ASP A 163 -6.51 25.77 11.68
N GLY A 164 -5.81 24.64 11.72
CA GLY A 164 -6.36 23.31 11.97
C GLY A 164 -6.75 22.52 10.71
N ASP A 165 -6.49 23.04 9.50
CA ASP A 165 -6.73 22.30 8.24
C ASP A 165 -5.62 21.26 8.00
N TRP A 166 -5.95 20.16 7.33
CA TRP A 166 -4.98 19.12 6.95
C TRP A 166 -4.46 19.30 5.52
N TYR A 167 -3.19 18.93 5.29
CA TYR A 167 -2.58 18.76 3.97
C TYR A 167 -1.78 17.45 3.89
N GLU A 168 -1.88 16.74 2.78
CA GLU A 168 -1.35 15.38 2.58
C GLU A 168 -0.04 15.35 1.77
N THR A 169 0.54 14.15 1.64
CA THR A 169 1.71 13.88 0.78
C THR A 169 1.30 13.56 -0.67
N GLY A 170 0.02 13.25 -0.91
CA GLY A 170 -0.52 12.85 -2.21
C GLY A 170 -2.02 12.53 -2.12
N LEU A 171 -2.73 12.63 -3.25
CA LEU A 171 -4.16 12.30 -3.31
C LEU A 171 -4.37 10.78 -3.36
N HIS A 172 -4.78 10.20 -2.24
CA HIS A 172 -4.88 8.74 -2.09
C HIS A 172 -6.26 8.18 -2.41
N ILE A 173 -6.30 7.16 -3.27
CA ILE A 173 -7.54 6.50 -3.71
C ILE A 173 -7.47 4.99 -3.46
N PHE A 174 -8.53 4.48 -2.85
CA PHE A 174 -8.73 3.08 -2.55
C PHE A 174 -9.60 2.45 -3.65
N PHE A 175 -9.27 1.25 -4.10
CA PHE A 175 -10.01 0.54 -5.15
C PHE A 175 -10.66 -0.73 -4.60
N GLY A 176 -11.71 -1.22 -5.26
CA GLY A 176 -12.30 -2.54 -4.95
C GLY A 176 -11.26 -3.67 -5.04
N ALA A 177 -10.45 -3.67 -6.09
CA ALA A 177 -9.39 -4.67 -6.34
C ALA A 177 -8.12 -4.49 -5.47
N TYR A 178 -8.25 -3.95 -4.25
CA TYR A 178 -7.18 -3.83 -3.23
C TYR A 178 -7.43 -4.80 -2.05
N PRO A 179 -7.35 -6.13 -2.27
CA PRO A 179 -7.81 -7.12 -1.30
C PRO A 179 -7.01 -7.15 0.01
N ASN A 180 -5.72 -6.81 0.02
CA ASN A 180 -4.93 -6.81 1.26
C ASN A 180 -5.24 -5.58 2.13
N VAL A 181 -5.59 -4.44 1.52
CA VAL A 181 -6.09 -3.25 2.22
C VAL A 181 -7.53 -3.48 2.70
N GLN A 182 -8.42 -4.03 1.88
CA GLN A 182 -9.79 -4.38 2.32
C GLN A 182 -9.77 -5.37 3.50
N ASN A 183 -8.88 -6.37 3.46
CA ASN A 183 -8.66 -7.27 4.59
C ASN A 183 -8.11 -6.53 5.81
N LEU A 184 -7.08 -5.68 5.66
CA LEU A 184 -6.52 -4.89 6.78
C LEU A 184 -7.58 -3.99 7.45
N PHE A 185 -8.45 -3.35 6.67
CA PHE A 185 -9.56 -2.53 7.19
C PHE A 185 -10.59 -3.37 7.94
N GLY A 186 -10.95 -4.56 7.43
CA GLY A 186 -11.85 -5.49 8.11
C GLY A 186 -11.25 -6.10 9.38
N GLU A 187 -9.96 -6.46 9.34
CA GLU A 187 -9.20 -7.04 10.45
C GLU A 187 -8.99 -6.08 11.64
N LEU A 188 -9.12 -4.77 11.39
CA LEU A 188 -9.06 -3.68 12.37
C LEU A 188 -10.44 -3.07 12.69
N GLY A 189 -11.51 -3.52 12.01
CA GLY A 189 -12.88 -3.04 12.24
C GLY A 189 -13.17 -1.61 11.74
N ILE A 190 -12.43 -1.11 10.73
CA ILE A 190 -12.50 0.27 10.24
C ILE A 190 -13.04 0.41 8.80
N ASN A 191 -13.79 -0.59 8.31
CA ASN A 191 -14.37 -0.62 6.95
C ASN A 191 -15.26 0.59 6.62
N ASP A 192 -15.85 1.22 7.63
CA ASP A 192 -16.70 2.42 7.56
C ASP A 192 -15.94 3.69 7.17
N ARG A 193 -14.61 3.70 7.36
CA ARG A 193 -13.73 4.83 7.00
C ARG A 193 -13.47 4.94 5.50
N LEU A 194 -13.92 3.99 4.67
CA LEU A 194 -13.84 4.07 3.21
C LEU A 194 -15.12 4.65 2.61
N GLN A 195 -15.05 5.91 2.18
CA GLN A 195 -16.12 6.62 1.49
C GLN A 195 -16.16 6.23 0.02
N TRP A 196 -16.86 5.13 -0.27
CA TRP A 196 -17.10 4.66 -1.65
C TRP A 196 -17.93 5.69 -2.42
N LYS A 197 -17.52 5.94 -3.67
CA LYS A 197 -18.18 6.88 -4.58
C LYS A 197 -18.94 6.13 -5.68
N GLU A 198 -19.56 6.88 -6.58
CA GLU A 198 -20.26 6.32 -7.75
C GLU A 198 -19.31 5.38 -8.53
N HIS A 199 -19.83 4.27 -9.10
CA HIS A 199 -18.98 3.44 -9.97
C HIS A 199 -18.86 4.08 -11.34
N SER A 200 -17.94 5.04 -11.46
CA SER A 200 -17.70 5.84 -12.66
C SER A 200 -16.25 6.30 -12.77
N MET A 201 -15.89 6.86 -13.92
CA MET A 201 -14.64 7.61 -14.11
C MET A 201 -14.95 8.89 -14.89
N ILE A 202 -14.54 10.05 -14.36
CA ILE A 202 -14.90 11.37 -14.88
C ILE A 202 -13.66 12.09 -15.40
N PHE A 203 -13.67 12.48 -16.67
CA PHE A 203 -12.57 13.12 -17.38
C PHE A 203 -12.97 14.52 -17.83
N ALA A 204 -12.15 15.52 -17.54
CA ALA A 204 -12.30 16.85 -18.14
C ALA A 204 -12.03 16.78 -19.66
N MET A 205 -12.62 17.69 -20.43
CA MET A 205 -12.49 17.75 -21.89
C MET A 205 -11.58 18.93 -22.31
N PRO A 206 -10.28 18.73 -22.62
CA PRO A 206 -9.37 19.85 -22.92
C PRO A 206 -9.79 20.72 -24.12
N ASN A 207 -10.54 20.14 -25.06
CA ASN A 207 -11.06 20.82 -26.24
C ASN A 207 -12.35 21.64 -25.96
N LYS A 208 -12.90 21.55 -24.74
CA LYS A 208 -14.13 22.20 -24.29
C LYS A 208 -14.02 22.58 -22.80
N PRO A 209 -13.41 23.73 -22.47
CA PRO A 209 -13.23 24.18 -21.08
C PRO A 209 -14.53 24.11 -20.26
N GLY A 210 -14.46 23.53 -19.06
CA GLY A 210 -15.61 23.32 -18.17
C GLY A 210 -16.51 22.11 -18.49
N GLU A 211 -16.36 21.42 -19.63
CA GLU A 211 -17.10 20.18 -19.90
C GLU A 211 -16.37 18.92 -19.39
N PHE A 212 -17.15 17.96 -18.88
CA PHE A 212 -16.67 16.68 -18.36
C PHE A 212 -17.41 15.53 -19.05
N SER A 213 -16.65 14.54 -19.53
CA SER A 213 -17.20 13.29 -20.07
C SER A 213 -16.94 12.14 -19.09
N ARG A 214 -17.82 11.15 -19.05
CA ARG A 214 -17.76 10.06 -18.06
C ARG A 214 -17.95 8.67 -18.67
N PHE A 215 -17.37 7.68 -17.99
CA PHE A 215 -17.59 6.25 -18.16
C PHE A 215 -18.40 5.75 -16.97
N ASP A 216 -19.60 5.21 -17.22
CA ASP A 216 -20.51 4.71 -16.18
C ASP A 216 -20.50 3.17 -16.16
N PHE A 217 -20.41 2.58 -14.97
CA PHE A 217 -20.42 1.13 -14.77
C PHE A 217 -21.75 0.72 -14.10
N PRO A 218 -22.72 0.14 -14.83
CA PRO A 218 -24.07 -0.09 -14.29
C PRO A 218 -24.10 -1.12 -13.14
N GLU A 219 -24.53 -0.69 -11.95
CA GLU A 219 -24.71 -1.61 -10.81
C GLU A 219 -25.83 -2.63 -11.05
N VAL A 220 -26.89 -2.23 -11.76
CA VAL A 220 -28.17 -2.96 -11.93
C VAL A 220 -28.16 -3.96 -13.11
N LEU A 221 -27.06 -4.70 -13.26
CA LEU A 221 -27.04 -5.96 -14.02
C LEU A 221 -26.88 -7.13 -13.02
N PRO A 222 -27.99 -7.67 -12.50
CA PRO A 222 -27.99 -8.92 -11.73
C PRO A 222 -27.92 -10.14 -12.67
N ALA A 223 -27.57 -11.30 -12.13
CA ALA A 223 -27.91 -12.58 -12.76
C ALA A 223 -29.46 -12.67 -12.89
N PRO A 224 -29.98 -13.25 -13.98
CA PRO A 224 -29.84 -14.70 -14.19
C PRO A 224 -29.11 -15.09 -15.49
N LEU A 225 -27.77 -15.04 -15.45
CA LEU A 225 -26.91 -15.83 -16.34
C LEU A 225 -26.04 -16.85 -15.57
N ASN A 226 -26.13 -16.85 -14.23
CA ASN A 226 -25.22 -17.55 -13.32
C ASN A 226 -25.87 -18.75 -12.60
N GLY A 227 -27.10 -19.12 -12.95
CA GLY A 227 -27.82 -20.24 -12.34
C GLY A 227 -29.14 -20.53 -13.05
N SER A 228 -29.34 -21.80 -13.43
CA SER A 228 -30.60 -22.37 -13.94
C SER A 228 -31.24 -21.68 -15.15
N GLY A 229 -30.86 -22.05 -16.39
CA GLY A 229 -31.67 -21.62 -17.55
C GLY A 229 -31.07 -21.63 -18.96
N SER A 230 -30.28 -22.64 -19.36
CA SER A 230 -29.85 -22.78 -20.76
C SER A 230 -31.03 -23.10 -21.69
N ASN A 231 -31.79 -22.07 -22.14
CA ASN A 231 -32.65 -22.08 -23.34
C ASN A 231 -33.36 -20.74 -23.67
N VAL A 232 -33.50 -19.79 -22.74
CA VAL A 232 -34.49 -18.67 -22.87
C VAL A 232 -33.92 -17.38 -23.49
N LEU A 233 -33.03 -17.46 -24.47
CA LEU A 233 -32.57 -16.30 -25.26
C LEU A 233 -32.53 -16.49 -26.79
N LEU A 234 -33.08 -17.60 -27.31
CA LEU A 234 -33.25 -17.84 -28.76
C LEU A 234 -34.58 -17.22 -29.30
N GLY A 235 -34.93 -16.02 -28.84
CA GLY A 235 -36.28 -15.45 -29.03
C GLY A 235 -36.37 -13.93 -29.00
N GLY A 236 -35.45 -13.21 -29.63
CA GLY A 236 -35.47 -11.74 -29.69
C GLY A 236 -34.60 -11.16 -30.81
N GLY A 237 -35.22 -10.82 -31.95
CA GLY A 237 -34.51 -10.39 -33.16
C GLY A 237 -33.89 -9.00 -33.07
N SER A 238 -32.66 -8.90 -32.56
CA SER A 238 -31.78 -7.74 -32.74
C SER A 238 -30.36 -8.18 -33.13
N GLY A 239 -29.70 -7.43 -34.01
CA GLY A 239 -28.43 -7.85 -34.64
C GLY A 239 -27.25 -8.06 -33.68
N TYR A 240 -27.37 -7.57 -32.44
CA TYR A 240 -26.32 -7.69 -31.41
C TYR A 240 -26.08 -9.13 -30.95
N GLY A 241 -27.10 -9.99 -30.95
CA GLY A 241 -26.95 -11.41 -30.60
C GLY A 241 -26.05 -12.18 -31.58
N ILE A 242 -26.05 -11.80 -32.85
CA ILE A 242 -25.21 -12.41 -33.89
C ILE A 242 -23.74 -12.00 -33.69
N ILE A 243 -23.48 -10.74 -33.32
CA ILE A 243 -22.11 -10.27 -33.00
C ILE A 243 -21.56 -11.00 -31.77
N TYR A 244 -22.38 -11.21 -30.74
CA TYR A 244 -21.99 -11.99 -29.56
C TYR A 244 -21.67 -13.44 -29.90
N LEU A 245 -22.52 -14.11 -30.70
CA LEU A 245 -22.27 -15.48 -31.18
C LEU A 245 -21.00 -15.57 -32.05
N ILE A 246 -20.76 -14.61 -32.95
CA ILE A 246 -19.56 -14.58 -33.79
C ILE A 246 -18.30 -14.43 -32.93
N LEU A 247 -18.30 -13.52 -31.95
CA LEU A 247 -17.17 -13.37 -31.02
C LEU A 247 -16.96 -14.64 -30.18
N PHE A 248 -18.05 -15.22 -29.65
CA PHE A 248 -17.97 -16.43 -28.83
C PHE A 248 -17.42 -17.63 -29.61
N SER A 249 -17.90 -17.86 -30.84
CA SER A 249 -17.43 -18.95 -31.71
C SER A 249 -16.06 -18.71 -32.35
N ILE A 250 -15.58 -17.47 -32.45
CA ILE A 250 -14.20 -17.17 -32.89
C ILE A 250 -13.20 -17.35 -31.73
N VAL A 251 -13.58 -17.03 -30.49
CA VAL A 251 -12.67 -17.11 -29.33
C VAL A 251 -12.64 -18.51 -28.70
N TYR A 252 -13.75 -19.27 -28.70
CA TYR A 252 -13.84 -20.56 -28.00
C TYR A 252 -14.05 -21.76 -28.93
N ASN A 253 -13.02 -22.59 -29.07
CA ASN A 253 -13.14 -23.93 -29.64
C ASN A 253 -13.54 -24.93 -28.54
N PRO A 254 -14.71 -25.61 -28.60
CA PRO A 254 -15.22 -26.44 -27.49
C PRO A 254 -14.42 -27.71 -27.16
N SER A 255 -13.40 -28.07 -27.94
CA SER A 255 -12.75 -29.39 -27.93
C SER A 255 -11.58 -29.58 -26.94
N GLN A 256 -11.33 -28.62 -26.04
CA GLN A 256 -10.08 -28.53 -25.27
C GLN A 256 -10.23 -28.39 -23.74
N LEU A 257 -11.44 -28.37 -23.18
CA LEU A 257 -11.66 -27.82 -21.83
C LEU A 257 -12.35 -28.78 -20.84
N ASN A 258 -11.53 -29.49 -20.05
CA ASN A 258 -11.92 -29.91 -18.71
C ASN A 258 -11.79 -28.69 -17.77
N PHE A 259 -12.83 -28.37 -17.00
CA PHE A 259 -12.80 -27.29 -16.00
C PHE A 259 -13.19 -27.80 -14.61
N ASP A 260 -12.41 -27.39 -13.61
CA ASP A 260 -12.78 -27.46 -12.20
C ASP A 260 -13.75 -26.33 -11.84
N SER A 261 -14.50 -26.51 -10.75
CA SER A 261 -15.48 -25.51 -10.28
C SER A 261 -14.85 -24.14 -9.97
N CYS A 262 -13.63 -24.10 -9.44
CA CYS A 262 -12.91 -22.87 -9.12
C CYS A 262 -12.50 -22.08 -10.37
N SER A 263 -12.04 -22.76 -11.44
CA SER A 263 -11.68 -22.10 -12.69
C SER A 263 -12.92 -21.62 -13.46
N PHE A 264 -14.05 -22.34 -13.37
CA PHE A 264 -15.34 -21.87 -13.88
C PHE A 264 -15.82 -20.58 -13.18
N GLN A 265 -15.77 -20.51 -11.84
CA GLN A 265 -16.24 -19.33 -11.09
C GLN A 265 -15.38 -18.08 -11.37
N ASN A 266 -14.05 -18.25 -11.50
CA ASN A 266 -13.16 -17.17 -11.95
C ASN A 266 -13.52 -16.68 -13.37
N HIS A 267 -13.88 -17.59 -14.28
CA HIS A 267 -14.30 -17.25 -15.63
C HIS A 267 -15.60 -16.43 -15.63
N CYS A 268 -16.56 -16.78 -14.77
CA CYS A 268 -17.82 -16.05 -14.61
C CYS A 268 -17.66 -14.65 -14.00
N GLN A 269 -16.83 -14.48 -12.96
CA GLN A 269 -16.57 -13.15 -12.38
C GLN A 269 -15.89 -12.23 -13.40
N ARG A 270 -14.89 -12.75 -14.11
CA ARG A 270 -14.17 -12.03 -15.17
C ARG A 270 -15.09 -11.58 -16.32
N GLY A 271 -15.94 -12.46 -16.82
CA GLY A 271 -16.89 -12.12 -17.90
C GLY A 271 -17.86 -10.98 -17.55
N ILE A 272 -18.17 -10.77 -16.26
CA ILE A 272 -18.99 -9.64 -15.80
C ILE A 272 -18.20 -8.33 -15.80
N GLY A 273 -16.94 -8.35 -15.32
CA GLY A 273 -16.06 -7.18 -15.34
C GLY A 273 -15.72 -6.74 -16.77
N ASP A 274 -15.37 -7.70 -17.64
CA ASP A 274 -15.16 -7.47 -19.08
C ASP A 274 -16.41 -6.80 -19.72
N PHE A 275 -17.61 -7.30 -19.44
CA PHE A 275 -18.86 -6.74 -19.98
C PHE A 275 -19.11 -5.28 -19.53
N LEU A 276 -18.87 -4.96 -18.26
CA LEU A 276 -19.08 -3.60 -17.74
C LEU A 276 -18.14 -2.58 -18.38
N TRP A 277 -16.86 -2.95 -18.59
CA TRP A 277 -15.89 -2.10 -19.29
C TRP A 277 -16.24 -1.93 -20.77
N ILE A 278 -16.62 -3.01 -21.46
CA ILE A 278 -17.10 -2.96 -22.85
C ILE A 278 -18.31 -2.03 -22.95
N TRP A 279 -19.29 -2.15 -22.05
CA TRP A 279 -20.48 -1.30 -22.03
C TRP A 279 -20.14 0.19 -21.84
N ALA A 280 -19.26 0.51 -20.88
CA ALA A 280 -18.83 1.88 -20.62
C ALA A 280 -18.13 2.51 -21.85
N ILE A 281 -17.20 1.77 -22.48
CA ILE A 281 -16.48 2.19 -23.69
C ILE A 281 -17.44 2.38 -24.88
N LEU A 282 -18.43 1.49 -25.04
CA LEU A 282 -19.44 1.62 -26.09
C LEU A 282 -20.36 2.83 -25.86
N LYS A 283 -20.75 3.10 -24.61
CA LYS A 283 -21.67 4.20 -24.24
C LYS A 283 -21.06 5.60 -24.43
N ASN A 284 -19.79 5.81 -24.08
CA ASN A 284 -19.14 7.12 -24.24
C ASN A 284 -18.89 7.44 -25.71
N ASN A 285 -19.38 8.58 -26.21
CA ASN A 285 -19.26 8.95 -27.63
C ASN A 285 -18.44 10.23 -27.88
N GLU A 286 -17.79 10.77 -26.84
CA GLU A 286 -17.11 12.06 -26.91
C GLU A 286 -15.58 11.94 -26.90
N MET A 287 -15.04 10.94 -26.19
CA MET A 287 -13.59 10.72 -26.16
C MET A 287 -13.11 9.85 -27.33
N LEU A 288 -13.84 8.78 -27.68
CA LEU A 288 -13.44 7.81 -28.71
C LEU A 288 -14.49 7.68 -29.82
N THR A 289 -14.04 7.80 -31.08
CA THR A 289 -14.83 7.50 -32.27
C THR A 289 -14.99 5.99 -32.49
N TRP A 290 -15.99 5.58 -33.27
CA TRP A 290 -16.22 4.15 -33.57
C TRP A 290 -15.00 3.41 -34.18
N PRO A 291 -14.26 3.97 -35.16
CA PRO A 291 -13.04 3.35 -35.66
C PRO A 291 -11.94 3.20 -34.60
N GLU A 292 -11.81 4.15 -33.67
CA GLU A 292 -10.88 4.06 -32.55
C GLU A 292 -11.31 2.97 -31.56
N LYS A 293 -12.60 2.92 -31.18
CA LYS A 293 -13.16 1.86 -30.32
C LYS A 293 -12.89 0.45 -30.87
N ILE A 294 -13.09 0.26 -32.18
CA ILE A 294 -12.87 -1.04 -32.85
C ILE A 294 -11.38 -1.42 -32.82
N LYS A 295 -10.48 -0.51 -33.20
CA LYS A 295 -9.03 -0.77 -33.17
C LYS A 295 -8.49 -1.00 -31.75
N PHE A 296 -9.00 -0.24 -30.78
CA PHE A 296 -8.65 -0.39 -29.37
C PHE A 296 -9.08 -1.76 -28.83
N ALA A 297 -10.31 -2.19 -29.09
CA ALA A 297 -10.80 -3.50 -28.71
C ALA A 297 -9.94 -4.63 -29.33
N ILE A 298 -9.66 -4.56 -30.64
CA ILE A 298 -8.80 -5.55 -31.33
C ILE A 298 -7.39 -5.59 -30.71
N GLY A 299 -6.77 -4.43 -30.48
CA GLY A 299 -5.42 -4.34 -29.93
C GLY A 299 -5.29 -4.87 -28.50
N LEU A 300 -6.38 -4.86 -27.71
CA LEU A 300 -6.41 -5.45 -26.36
C LEU A 300 -6.61 -6.98 -26.34
N ILE A 301 -7.09 -7.62 -27.41
CA ILE A 301 -7.39 -9.08 -27.41
C ILE A 301 -6.19 -9.93 -26.90
N PRO A 302 -4.93 -9.71 -27.36
CA PRO A 302 -3.80 -10.51 -26.88
C PRO A 302 -3.51 -10.32 -25.38
N ALA A 303 -3.77 -9.15 -24.82
CA ALA A 303 -3.61 -8.88 -23.40
C ALA A 303 -4.71 -9.53 -22.54
N ILE A 304 -5.95 -9.56 -23.05
CA ILE A 304 -7.07 -10.23 -22.39
C ILE A 304 -6.83 -11.75 -22.38
N LEU A 305 -6.44 -12.34 -23.51
CA LEU A 305 -6.25 -13.79 -23.63
C LEU A 305 -4.93 -14.31 -23.01
N GLY A 306 -3.85 -13.52 -23.04
CA GLY A 306 -2.49 -14.00 -22.73
C GLY A 306 -2.18 -14.29 -21.25
N GLY A 307 -3.02 -13.83 -20.32
CA GLY A 307 -2.84 -14.07 -18.88
C GLY A 307 -1.55 -13.47 -18.28
N GLN A 308 -1.19 -13.91 -17.08
CA GLN A 308 -0.09 -13.30 -16.30
C GLN A 308 1.28 -13.37 -17.01
N ALA A 309 1.59 -14.49 -17.67
CA ALA A 309 2.86 -14.66 -18.40
C ALA A 309 2.98 -13.69 -19.59
N TYR A 310 1.89 -13.40 -20.30
CA TYR A 310 1.89 -12.37 -21.34
C TYR A 310 2.12 -10.97 -20.74
N VAL A 311 1.45 -10.66 -19.63
CA VAL A 311 1.57 -9.35 -18.94
C VAL A 311 3.01 -9.10 -18.52
N GLU A 312 3.67 -10.08 -17.89
CA GLU A 312 5.10 -10.00 -17.51
C GLU A 312 6.02 -9.86 -18.73
N ALA A 313 5.72 -10.55 -19.84
CA ALA A 313 6.47 -10.39 -21.08
C ALA A 313 6.31 -9.02 -21.78
N GLN A 314 5.42 -8.14 -21.32
CA GLN A 314 5.29 -6.77 -21.84
C GLN A 314 6.12 -5.73 -21.07
N ASP A 315 6.85 -6.09 -20.00
CA ASP A 315 7.69 -5.12 -19.26
C ASP A 315 8.84 -4.53 -20.11
N GLY A 316 9.20 -5.17 -21.23
CA GLY A 316 10.21 -4.65 -22.15
C GLY A 316 9.73 -3.51 -23.08
N LEU A 317 8.48 -3.04 -22.96
CA LEU A 317 7.89 -2.03 -23.86
C LEU A 317 7.25 -0.87 -23.07
N SER A 318 7.36 0.35 -23.61
CA SER A 318 6.55 1.48 -23.14
C SER A 318 5.07 1.27 -23.50
N VAL A 319 4.16 1.96 -22.81
CA VAL A 319 2.73 1.97 -23.17
C VAL A 319 2.55 2.45 -24.62
N LYS A 320 3.25 3.52 -25.01
CA LYS A 320 3.19 4.13 -26.35
C LYS A 320 3.64 3.16 -27.45
N ASP A 321 4.75 2.45 -27.23
CA ASP A 321 5.28 1.51 -28.22
C ASP A 321 4.43 0.23 -28.30
N TRP A 322 3.89 -0.24 -27.17
CA TRP A 322 2.94 -1.35 -27.19
C TRP A 322 1.63 -0.98 -27.91
N MET A 323 1.03 0.18 -27.62
CA MET A 323 -0.19 0.63 -28.32
C MET A 323 0.02 0.66 -29.84
N ARG A 324 1.15 1.20 -30.30
CA ARG A 324 1.55 1.22 -31.71
C ARG A 324 1.75 -0.18 -32.31
N LYS A 325 2.48 -1.05 -31.60
CA LYS A 325 2.68 -2.47 -31.98
C LYS A 325 1.35 -3.22 -32.15
N GLN A 326 0.35 -2.89 -31.34
CA GLN A 326 -0.99 -3.47 -31.38
C GLN A 326 -1.95 -2.78 -32.39
N GLY A 327 -1.47 -1.79 -33.16
CA GLY A 327 -2.28 -1.07 -34.15
C GLY A 327 -3.32 -0.11 -33.56
N ILE A 328 -3.22 0.20 -32.26
CA ILE A 328 -4.11 1.13 -31.55
C ILE A 328 -3.71 2.56 -31.97
N PRO A 329 -4.66 3.44 -32.36
CA PRO A 329 -4.31 4.79 -32.82
C PRO A 329 -3.64 5.64 -31.74
N ASP A 330 -2.58 6.38 -32.10
CA ASP A 330 -1.86 7.30 -31.19
C ASP A 330 -2.80 8.26 -30.43
N ARG A 331 -3.93 8.67 -31.04
CA ARG A 331 -4.95 9.49 -30.35
C ARG A 331 -5.55 8.79 -29.13
N VAL A 332 -5.76 7.47 -29.14
CA VAL A 332 -6.26 6.73 -27.97
C VAL A 332 -5.23 6.77 -26.83
N THR A 333 -3.94 6.63 -27.17
CA THR A 333 -2.82 6.78 -26.22
C THR A 333 -2.82 8.18 -25.58
N THR A 334 -3.00 9.22 -26.39
CA THR A 334 -3.03 10.62 -25.95
C THR A 334 -4.29 10.97 -25.14
N GLU A 335 -5.46 10.49 -25.54
CA GLU A 335 -6.75 10.86 -24.93
C GLU A 335 -7.03 10.10 -23.63
N VAL A 336 -6.64 8.82 -23.54
CA VAL A 336 -6.96 7.95 -22.40
C VAL A 336 -5.71 7.61 -21.59
N PHE A 337 -4.63 7.18 -22.24
CA PHE A 337 -3.49 6.59 -21.53
C PHE A 337 -2.50 7.60 -20.95
N ILE A 338 -2.49 8.87 -21.37
CA ILE A 338 -1.79 9.93 -20.63
C ILE A 338 -2.40 10.07 -19.22
N ALA A 339 -3.73 10.15 -19.12
CA ALA A 339 -4.40 10.25 -17.82
C ALA A 339 -4.16 9.02 -16.94
N MET A 340 -4.25 7.81 -17.53
CA MET A 340 -4.02 6.56 -16.79
C MET A 340 -2.55 6.39 -16.34
N SER A 341 -1.58 6.74 -17.18
CA SER A 341 -0.14 6.62 -16.84
C SER A 341 0.25 7.60 -15.73
N LYS A 342 -0.20 8.86 -15.85
CA LYS A 342 0.02 9.89 -14.82
C LYS A 342 -0.67 9.54 -13.50
N ALA A 343 -1.84 8.90 -13.51
CA ALA A 343 -2.55 8.49 -12.30
C ALA A 343 -1.89 7.29 -11.59
N LEU A 344 -1.21 6.40 -12.32
CA LEU A 344 -0.59 5.20 -11.76
C LEU A 344 0.86 5.39 -11.32
N ASN A 345 1.63 6.26 -11.99
CA ASN A 345 3.06 6.43 -11.69
C ASN A 345 3.61 7.83 -12.01
N PHE A 346 2.76 8.84 -12.19
CA PHE A 346 3.13 10.24 -12.37
C PHE A 346 3.96 10.58 -13.64
N ILE A 347 4.04 9.64 -14.59
CA ILE A 347 4.81 9.76 -15.84
C ILE A 347 3.96 9.51 -17.09
N ASN A 348 4.50 9.90 -18.24
CA ASN A 348 3.81 9.81 -19.52
C ASN A 348 3.93 8.39 -20.16
N PRO A 349 3.02 8.00 -21.08
CA PRO A 349 2.99 6.67 -21.68
C PRO A 349 4.20 6.33 -22.58
N ASP A 350 5.05 7.30 -22.94
CA ASP A 350 6.36 7.07 -23.57
C ASP A 350 7.36 6.43 -22.61
N GLU A 351 7.26 6.74 -21.31
CA GLU A 351 8.20 6.31 -20.27
C GLU A 351 7.68 5.12 -19.47
N LEU A 352 6.36 5.02 -19.25
CA LEU A 352 5.76 3.99 -18.41
C LEU A 352 5.84 2.60 -19.08
N SER A 353 6.27 1.59 -18.33
CA SER A 353 6.17 0.18 -18.73
C SER A 353 4.72 -0.23 -18.99
N MET A 354 4.47 -0.88 -20.12
CA MET A 354 3.13 -1.39 -20.46
C MET A 354 2.62 -2.42 -19.44
N GLN A 355 3.51 -3.13 -18.74
CA GLN A 355 3.12 -4.04 -17.67
C GLN A 355 2.30 -3.33 -16.58
N CYS A 356 2.60 -2.07 -16.27
CA CYS A 356 1.86 -1.27 -15.28
C CYS A 356 0.38 -1.11 -15.67
N ILE A 357 0.13 -0.70 -16.92
CA ILE A 357 -1.22 -0.56 -17.49
C ILE A 357 -1.94 -1.92 -17.54
N LEU A 358 -1.25 -2.97 -18.00
CA LEU A 358 -1.87 -4.30 -18.13
C LEU A 358 -2.24 -4.91 -16.78
N ILE A 359 -1.42 -4.75 -15.74
CA ILE A 359 -1.76 -5.17 -14.38
C ILE A 359 -3.01 -4.43 -13.91
N ALA A 360 -3.07 -3.10 -14.06
CA ALA A 360 -4.23 -2.30 -13.65
C ALA A 360 -5.52 -2.72 -14.39
N LEU A 361 -5.49 -2.81 -15.73
CA LEU A 361 -6.63 -3.25 -16.54
C LEU A 361 -7.10 -4.66 -16.15
N ASN A 362 -6.20 -5.64 -16.07
CA ASN A 362 -6.54 -7.04 -15.76
C ASN A 362 -7.35 -7.17 -14.45
N ARG A 363 -7.12 -6.30 -13.47
CA ARG A 363 -7.80 -6.31 -12.16
C ARG A 363 -9.13 -5.59 -12.15
N PHE A 364 -9.17 -4.44 -12.83
CA PHE A 364 -10.41 -3.72 -13.07
C PHE A 364 -11.41 -4.53 -13.91
N LEU A 365 -10.94 -5.57 -14.62
CA LEU A 365 -11.73 -6.54 -15.38
C LEU A 365 -12.03 -7.85 -14.62
N GLN A 366 -11.24 -8.23 -13.61
CA GLN A 366 -11.44 -9.48 -12.85
C GLN A 366 -12.65 -9.44 -11.90
N GLU A 367 -12.97 -8.27 -11.34
CA GLU A 367 -13.96 -8.12 -10.27
C GLU A 367 -15.01 -7.08 -10.64
N LYS A 368 -16.30 -7.37 -10.40
CA LYS A 368 -17.42 -6.48 -10.76
C LYS A 368 -17.21 -5.04 -10.28
N HIS A 369 -16.68 -4.87 -9.08
CA HIS A 369 -16.43 -3.56 -8.45
C HIS A 369 -14.93 -3.21 -8.37
N GLY A 370 -14.06 -3.92 -9.11
CA GLY A 370 -12.61 -3.80 -8.99
C GLY A 370 -12.07 -2.38 -9.27
N SER A 371 -12.74 -1.65 -10.18
CA SER A 371 -12.47 -0.23 -10.50
C SER A 371 -13.31 0.78 -9.72
N LYS A 372 -14.20 0.36 -8.80
CA LYS A 372 -14.95 1.28 -7.95
C LYS A 372 -13.98 1.92 -6.95
N MET A 373 -14.11 3.23 -6.76
CA MET A 373 -13.18 4.05 -5.97
C MET A 373 -13.77 4.46 -4.62
N ALA A 374 -12.90 4.63 -3.63
CA ALA A 374 -13.21 5.21 -2.34
C ALA A 374 -12.11 6.18 -1.88
N PHE A 375 -12.53 7.20 -1.13
CA PHE A 375 -11.66 8.08 -0.35
C PHE A 375 -11.58 7.57 1.10
N LEU A 376 -10.54 7.98 1.83
CA LEU A 376 -10.53 7.82 3.29
C LEU A 376 -11.40 8.93 3.91
N ASP A 377 -12.03 8.66 5.05
CA ASP A 377 -12.94 9.61 5.72
C ASP A 377 -12.24 10.78 6.45
N GLY A 378 -10.93 10.88 6.32
CA GLY A 378 -10.07 11.91 6.91
C GLY A 378 -8.59 11.57 6.78
N ASN A 379 -7.76 12.24 7.57
CA ASN A 379 -6.30 12.18 7.48
C ASN A 379 -5.72 10.76 7.67
N PRO A 380 -4.88 10.23 6.75
CA PRO A 380 -4.37 8.86 6.89
C PRO A 380 -3.54 8.56 8.14
N PRO A 381 -2.81 9.50 8.78
CA PRO A 381 -2.17 9.26 10.07
C PRO A 381 -3.14 8.79 11.16
N GLU A 382 -4.20 9.53 11.45
CA GLU A 382 -5.17 9.18 12.50
C GLU A 382 -6.22 8.17 12.00
N ARG A 383 -6.66 8.29 10.74
CA ARG A 383 -7.76 7.47 10.20
C ARG A 383 -7.33 6.07 9.75
N LEU A 384 -6.05 5.85 9.41
CA LEU A 384 -5.54 4.54 8.99
C LEU A 384 -4.29 4.08 9.77
N CYS A 385 -3.30 4.95 9.97
CA CYS A 385 -2.03 4.50 10.57
C CYS A 385 -2.16 4.23 12.08
N GLN A 386 -2.87 5.09 12.82
CA GLN A 386 -3.04 4.93 14.26
C GLN A 386 -3.75 3.62 14.65
N PRO A 387 -4.87 3.18 14.04
CA PRO A 387 -5.45 1.85 14.28
C PRO A 387 -4.47 0.68 14.10
N ILE A 388 -3.52 0.80 13.17
CA ILE A 388 -2.48 -0.23 12.99
C ILE A 388 -1.47 -0.20 14.15
N VAL A 389 -1.08 1.01 14.59
CA VAL A 389 -0.19 1.21 15.76
C VAL A 389 -0.84 0.71 17.05
N ASP A 390 -2.11 1.05 17.29
CA ASP A 390 -2.89 0.60 18.45
C ASP A 390 -2.93 -0.94 18.52
N HIS A 391 -3.19 -1.59 17.38
CA HIS A 391 -3.19 -3.05 17.26
C HIS A 391 -1.82 -3.65 17.57
N ILE A 392 -0.74 -3.10 16.99
CA ILE A 392 0.65 -3.54 17.26
C ILE A 392 0.99 -3.44 18.75
N GLN A 393 0.65 -2.31 19.38
CA GLN A 393 0.93 -2.05 20.79
C GLN A 393 0.09 -2.94 21.71
N SER A 394 -1.18 -3.22 21.37
CA SER A 394 -2.05 -4.13 22.13
C SER A 394 -1.51 -5.56 22.23
N LEU A 395 -0.68 -5.96 21.26
CA LEU A 395 -0.01 -7.26 21.19
C LEU A 395 1.46 -7.21 21.68
N GLY A 396 1.88 -6.11 22.32
CA GLY A 396 3.22 -5.96 22.93
C GLY A 396 4.35 -5.55 21.97
N GLY A 397 4.01 -5.17 20.73
CA GLY A 397 4.94 -4.53 19.79
C GLY A 397 5.24 -3.08 20.17
N GLU A 398 6.38 -2.56 19.70
CA GLU A 398 6.79 -1.17 19.91
C GLU A 398 6.71 -0.37 18.61
N VAL A 399 6.30 0.90 18.72
CA VAL A 399 6.33 1.88 17.62
C VAL A 399 6.94 3.16 18.16
N GLN A 400 7.99 3.67 17.51
CA GLN A 400 8.79 4.81 17.96
C GLN A 400 8.98 5.82 16.81
N LEU A 401 8.50 7.05 17.00
CA LEU A 401 8.76 8.17 16.09
C LEU A 401 10.18 8.74 16.32
N ASN A 402 10.63 9.62 15.41
CA ASN A 402 11.93 10.31 15.45
C ASN A 402 13.18 9.42 15.55
N SER A 403 13.02 8.11 15.35
CA SER A 403 14.02 7.05 15.50
C SER A 403 14.70 6.74 14.16
N ARG A 404 15.28 7.77 13.54
CA ARG A 404 15.94 7.66 12.23
C ARG A 404 17.18 6.75 12.28
N ILE A 405 17.17 5.70 11.46
CA ILE A 405 18.35 4.87 11.21
C ILE A 405 19.44 5.70 10.52
N LYS A 406 20.65 5.67 11.08
CA LYS A 406 21.86 6.32 10.58
C LYS A 406 22.77 5.36 9.81
N LYS A 407 22.85 4.09 10.26
CA LYS A 407 23.71 3.06 9.68
C LYS A 407 23.21 1.65 10.02
N ILE A 408 23.35 0.72 9.07
CA ILE A 408 23.28 -0.72 9.35
C ILE A 408 24.68 -1.16 9.86
N GLU A 409 24.78 -1.62 11.10
CA GLU A 409 26.03 -2.21 11.61
C GLU A 409 26.10 -3.70 11.26
N LEU A 410 27.29 -4.18 10.89
CA LEU A 410 27.54 -5.59 10.54
C LEU A 410 28.38 -6.30 11.60
N ASN A 411 28.15 -7.61 11.71
CA ASN A 411 29.05 -8.57 12.34
C ASN A 411 30.21 -8.90 11.36
N LYS A 412 31.22 -9.64 11.84
CA LYS A 412 32.37 -10.06 11.02
C LYS A 412 32.03 -11.02 9.87
N ASP A 413 30.84 -11.63 9.89
CA ASP A 413 30.32 -12.55 8.87
C ASP A 413 29.50 -11.81 7.78
N GLY A 414 29.41 -10.47 7.84
CA GLY A 414 28.60 -9.65 6.93
C GLY A 414 27.10 -9.60 7.24
N THR A 415 26.62 -10.31 8.27
CA THR A 415 25.23 -10.24 8.74
C THR A 415 24.98 -9.03 9.63
N VAL A 416 23.73 -8.59 9.78
CA VAL A 416 23.41 -7.42 10.63
C VAL A 416 23.72 -7.71 12.12
N LYS A 417 24.42 -6.76 12.74
CA LYS A 417 24.65 -6.67 14.19
C LYS A 417 23.57 -5.82 14.86
N SER A 418 23.33 -4.60 14.35
CA SER A 418 22.41 -3.62 14.92
C SER A 418 21.93 -2.62 13.85
N PHE A 419 20.87 -1.88 14.15
CA PHE A 419 20.61 -0.59 13.50
C PHE A 419 21.05 0.55 14.42
N LEU A 420 22.04 1.33 13.97
CA LEU A 420 22.50 2.53 14.68
C LEU A 420 21.58 3.71 14.32
N LEU A 421 21.08 4.41 15.32
CA LEU A 421 20.20 5.57 15.19
C LEU A 421 20.97 6.89 15.13
N ASN A 422 20.30 7.95 14.67
CA ASN A 422 20.88 9.30 14.59
C ASN A 422 21.31 9.88 15.95
N ASN A 423 20.65 9.49 17.04
CA ASN A 423 21.00 9.88 18.41
C ASN A 423 22.14 9.06 19.03
N GLY A 424 22.69 8.07 18.30
CA GLY A 424 23.79 7.21 18.77
C GLY A 424 23.34 5.90 19.44
N ASN A 425 22.05 5.71 19.70
CA ASN A 425 21.54 4.44 20.22
C ASN A 425 21.66 3.33 19.15
N ALA A 426 22.10 2.14 19.53
CA ALA A 426 22.07 0.95 18.68
C ALA A 426 20.89 0.06 19.09
N ILE A 427 20.03 -0.32 18.13
CA ILE A 427 18.90 -1.21 18.35
C ILE A 427 19.23 -2.59 17.77
N GLU A 428 19.32 -3.58 18.66
CA GLU A 428 19.57 -4.99 18.31
C GLU A 428 18.26 -5.80 18.36
N GLY A 429 18.19 -6.85 17.54
CA GLY A 429 17.10 -7.84 17.48
C GLY A 429 17.51 -9.07 16.65
N ASP A 430 16.60 -10.04 16.55
CA ASP A 430 16.85 -11.35 15.94
C ASP A 430 16.75 -11.30 14.41
N ALA A 431 15.87 -10.42 13.91
CA ALA A 431 15.70 -10.09 12.50
C ALA A 431 15.51 -8.58 12.29
N TYR A 432 15.87 -8.14 11.09
CA TYR A 432 15.94 -6.74 10.68
C TYR A 432 15.19 -6.54 9.37
N VAL A 433 14.30 -5.54 9.33
CA VAL A 433 13.51 -5.20 8.14
C VAL A 433 13.81 -3.77 7.72
N PHE A 434 14.15 -3.57 6.45
CA PHE A 434 14.12 -2.25 5.83
C PHE A 434 12.78 -2.05 5.10
N ALA A 435 11.93 -1.16 5.64
CA ALA A 435 10.63 -0.78 5.09
C ALA A 435 10.63 0.66 4.52
N THR A 436 11.81 1.23 4.30
CA THR A 436 12.01 2.57 3.73
C THR A 436 11.81 2.59 2.20
N PRO A 437 11.67 3.77 1.56
CA PRO A 437 11.83 3.89 0.12
C PRO A 437 13.18 3.34 -0.37
N VAL A 438 13.22 2.83 -1.60
CA VAL A 438 14.42 2.20 -2.19
C VAL A 438 15.61 3.16 -2.25
N ASP A 439 15.38 4.44 -2.52
CA ASP A 439 16.41 5.48 -2.57
C ASP A 439 17.08 5.73 -1.20
N ILE A 440 16.39 5.44 -0.10
CA ILE A 440 16.93 5.53 1.27
C ILE A 440 17.69 4.25 1.62
N LEU A 441 17.18 3.08 1.21
CA LEU A 441 17.90 1.82 1.34
C LEU A 441 19.26 1.88 0.64
N LYS A 442 19.30 2.32 -0.63
CA LYS A 442 20.55 2.41 -1.41
C LYS A 442 21.64 3.26 -0.75
N LEU A 443 21.25 4.36 -0.12
CA LEU A 443 22.16 5.25 0.62
C LEU A 443 22.65 4.66 1.97
N LEU A 444 21.99 3.62 2.49
CA LEU A 444 22.31 2.97 3.76
C LEU A 444 22.82 1.52 3.61
N LEU A 445 22.98 1.03 2.38
CA LEU A 445 23.61 -0.26 2.09
C LEU A 445 25.09 -0.25 2.53
N PRO A 446 25.54 -1.22 3.34
CA PRO A 446 26.96 -1.48 3.57
C PRO A 446 27.71 -1.74 2.26
N GLU A 447 28.97 -1.30 2.16
CA GLU A 447 29.80 -1.48 0.96
C GLU A 447 29.87 -2.96 0.53
N ASP A 448 30.12 -3.85 1.50
CA ASP A 448 30.19 -5.31 1.36
C ASP A 448 28.95 -5.92 0.66
N TRP A 449 27.79 -5.25 0.75
CA TRP A 449 26.53 -5.73 0.19
C TRP A 449 26.25 -5.20 -1.23
N LYS A 450 26.83 -4.05 -1.63
CA LYS A 450 26.47 -3.37 -2.90
C LYS A 450 26.72 -4.23 -4.13
N GLU A 451 27.79 -5.03 -4.11
CA GLU A 451 28.14 -5.91 -5.22
C GLU A 451 27.25 -7.17 -5.32
N ILE A 452 26.50 -7.52 -4.27
CA ILE A 452 25.60 -8.69 -4.28
C ILE A 452 24.48 -8.44 -5.32
N PRO A 453 24.22 -9.35 -6.28
CA PRO A 453 23.27 -9.11 -7.38
C PRO A 453 21.85 -8.71 -6.96
N TYR A 454 21.39 -9.12 -5.77
CA TYR A 454 20.12 -8.72 -5.19
C TYR A 454 20.05 -7.22 -4.86
N PHE A 455 21.12 -6.66 -4.30
CA PHE A 455 21.20 -5.23 -3.95
C PHE A 455 21.64 -4.37 -5.14
N ARG A 456 22.61 -4.84 -5.96
CA ARG A 456 23.08 -4.15 -7.17
C ARG A 456 21.94 -3.83 -8.15
N LYS A 457 20.96 -4.73 -8.28
CA LYS A 457 19.75 -4.54 -9.11
C LYS A 457 18.90 -3.34 -8.71
N LEU A 458 18.96 -2.89 -7.45
CA LEU A 458 18.18 -1.76 -6.96
C LEU A 458 18.58 -0.45 -7.63
N GLU A 459 19.74 -0.36 -8.30
CA GLU A 459 20.13 0.87 -8.98
C GLU A 459 19.17 1.28 -10.10
N ILE A 460 18.54 0.31 -10.77
CA ILE A 460 17.49 0.55 -11.77
C ILE A 460 16.21 1.15 -11.15
N LEU A 461 15.99 0.97 -9.85
CA LEU A 461 14.83 1.49 -9.13
C LEU A 461 15.18 2.86 -8.53
N VAL A 462 14.60 3.92 -9.10
CA VAL A 462 14.80 5.32 -8.69
C VAL A 462 13.43 5.95 -8.41
N GLY A 463 13.30 6.71 -7.32
CA GLY A 463 12.07 7.40 -6.97
C GLY A 463 11.68 8.49 -7.99
N VAL A 464 10.44 8.48 -8.46
CA VAL A 464 9.89 9.49 -9.38
C VAL A 464 9.49 10.77 -8.63
N PRO A 465 9.72 11.98 -9.18
CA PRO A 465 9.24 13.22 -8.59
C PRO A 465 7.72 13.37 -8.77
N VAL A 466 7.03 13.80 -7.71
CA VAL A 466 5.61 14.20 -7.74
C VAL A 466 5.39 15.37 -6.78
N ILE A 467 4.42 16.23 -7.09
CA ILE A 467 4.01 17.34 -6.24
C ILE A 467 2.50 17.26 -6.01
N ASN A 468 2.08 17.49 -4.78
CA ASN A 468 0.69 17.48 -4.35
C ASN A 468 0.31 18.88 -3.85
N VAL A 469 -0.73 19.45 -4.46
CA VAL A 469 -1.08 20.87 -4.33
C VAL A 469 -2.47 20.97 -3.72
N HIS A 470 -2.59 21.73 -2.64
CA HIS A 470 -3.83 21.98 -1.91
C HIS A 470 -4.17 23.47 -2.02
N ILE A 471 -5.40 23.81 -2.40
CA ILE A 471 -5.84 25.21 -2.53
C ILE A 471 -7.23 25.38 -1.88
N TRP A 472 -7.29 26.20 -0.83
CA TRP A 472 -8.53 26.61 -0.17
C TRP A 472 -9.07 27.88 -0.83
N PHE A 473 -10.34 27.87 -1.22
CA PHE A 473 -11.00 28.99 -1.89
C PHE A 473 -11.92 29.77 -0.95
N ASP A 474 -12.11 31.06 -1.26
CA ASP A 474 -12.98 32.00 -0.55
C ASP A 474 -14.48 31.67 -0.59
N ARG A 475 -14.86 30.64 -1.35
CA ARG A 475 -16.24 30.19 -1.58
C ARG A 475 -16.29 28.71 -1.93
N LYS A 476 -17.47 28.10 -1.77
CA LYS A 476 -17.80 26.80 -2.35
C LYS A 476 -17.94 26.94 -3.87
N LEU A 477 -17.23 26.11 -4.62
CA LEU A 477 -17.39 25.98 -6.06
C LEU A 477 -18.74 25.27 -6.36
N ARG A 478 -19.41 25.63 -7.45
CA ARG A 478 -20.76 25.10 -7.76
C ARG A 478 -20.73 23.87 -8.65
N ASN A 479 -19.71 23.75 -9.50
CA ASN A 479 -19.60 22.67 -10.49
C ASN A 479 -18.53 21.62 -10.10
N THR A 480 -18.44 21.26 -8.81
CA THR A 480 -17.58 20.17 -8.33
C THR A 480 -18.35 18.86 -8.17
N TYR A 481 -17.63 17.76 -7.93
CA TYR A 481 -18.15 16.40 -7.87
C TYR A 481 -17.72 15.71 -6.57
N ASP A 482 -18.57 14.84 -6.03
CA ASP A 482 -18.20 13.90 -4.97
C ASP A 482 -17.42 12.70 -5.56
N HIS A 483 -16.28 12.98 -6.20
CA HIS A 483 -15.57 12.01 -7.04
C HIS A 483 -14.14 12.44 -7.36
N LEU A 484 -13.29 11.47 -7.72
CA LEU A 484 -12.00 11.72 -8.36
C LEU A 484 -12.18 12.20 -9.80
N LEU A 485 -11.43 13.23 -10.21
CA LEU A 485 -11.51 13.84 -11.53
C LEU A 485 -10.16 13.71 -12.26
N PHE A 486 -10.17 13.18 -13.48
CA PHE A 486 -9.01 13.16 -14.36
C PHE A 486 -8.93 14.48 -15.12
N SER A 487 -7.95 15.34 -14.77
CA SER A 487 -7.82 16.69 -15.35
C SER A 487 -7.49 16.70 -16.84
N ARG A 488 -6.85 15.63 -17.33
CA ARG A 488 -6.29 15.52 -18.69
C ARG A 488 -5.35 16.67 -19.08
N SER A 489 -4.77 17.35 -18.10
CA SER A 489 -3.84 18.46 -18.27
C SER A 489 -2.44 18.01 -18.70
N PRO A 490 -1.65 18.84 -19.41
CA PRO A 490 -0.22 18.62 -19.58
C PRO A 490 0.55 18.65 -18.25
N LEU A 491 0.10 19.41 -17.24
CA LEU A 491 0.78 19.60 -15.95
C LEU A 491 0.12 18.84 -14.79
N LEU A 492 -1.21 18.80 -14.75
CA LEU A 492 -1.96 18.09 -13.71
C LEU A 492 -2.29 16.63 -14.12
N SER A 493 -2.59 15.80 -13.12
CA SER A 493 -2.98 14.39 -13.27
C SER A 493 -4.44 14.22 -12.80
N VAL A 494 -4.65 13.73 -11.59
CA VAL A 494 -5.94 13.61 -10.92
C VAL A 494 -6.13 14.71 -9.87
N TYR A 495 -7.37 15.04 -9.56
CA TYR A 495 -7.74 15.98 -8.50
C TYR A 495 -9.12 15.68 -7.91
N ALA A 496 -9.45 16.29 -6.78
CA ALA A 496 -10.77 16.23 -6.14
C ALA A 496 -11.11 17.54 -5.41
N ASP A 497 -12.40 17.83 -5.21
CA ASP A 497 -12.84 18.78 -4.18
C ASP A 497 -12.95 18.01 -2.86
N MET A 498 -11.88 18.05 -2.07
CA MET A 498 -11.77 17.27 -0.84
C MET A 498 -12.78 17.72 0.21
N SER A 499 -13.22 18.99 0.15
CA SER A 499 -14.32 19.49 0.98
C SER A 499 -15.72 19.00 0.57
N VAL A 500 -15.79 18.12 -0.44
CA VAL A 500 -16.97 17.33 -0.81
C VAL A 500 -16.65 15.83 -0.67
N ALA A 501 -15.48 15.39 -1.13
CA ALA A 501 -15.11 13.98 -1.19
C ALA A 501 -14.78 13.34 0.17
N CYS A 502 -14.19 14.11 1.10
CA CYS A 502 -13.71 13.66 2.40
C CYS A 502 -14.57 14.19 3.56
N LYS A 503 -14.87 13.34 4.54
CA LYS A 503 -15.78 13.61 5.66
C LYS A 503 -15.17 14.52 6.73
N GLU A 504 -13.92 14.30 7.12
CA GLU A 504 -13.21 15.17 8.05
C GLU A 504 -12.97 16.57 7.45
N TYR A 505 -12.71 16.66 6.15
CA TYR A 505 -12.38 17.92 5.46
C TYR A 505 -13.63 18.67 4.93
N TYR A 506 -14.84 18.23 5.27
CA TYR A 506 -16.09 18.77 4.73
C TYR A 506 -16.37 20.20 5.22
N ASP A 507 -16.39 21.15 4.28
CA ASP A 507 -16.81 22.54 4.51
C ASP A 507 -18.00 22.88 3.58
N PRO A 508 -19.15 23.35 4.09
CA PRO A 508 -20.30 23.69 3.25
C PRO A 508 -20.18 25.05 2.54
N ASN A 509 -19.23 25.90 2.95
CA ASN A 509 -19.11 27.30 2.54
C ASN A 509 -17.84 27.60 1.72
N ARG A 510 -16.78 26.81 1.88
CA ARG A 510 -15.50 26.88 1.16
C ARG A 510 -15.25 25.61 0.35
N SER A 511 -14.54 25.70 -0.78
CA SER A 511 -13.98 24.53 -1.47
C SER A 511 -12.49 24.38 -1.18
N MET A 512 -12.03 23.15 -1.04
CA MET A 512 -10.60 22.80 -0.97
C MET A 512 -10.32 21.83 -2.12
N LEU A 513 -9.54 22.28 -3.11
CA LEU A 513 -9.10 21.43 -4.21
C LEU A 513 -7.75 20.84 -3.89
N GLU A 514 -7.66 19.51 -3.92
CA GLU A 514 -6.39 18.79 -3.85
C GLU A 514 -6.07 18.19 -5.22
N LEU A 515 -4.84 18.42 -5.69
CA LEU A 515 -4.40 18.11 -7.05
C LEU A 515 -3.05 17.37 -7.04
N VAL A 516 -2.90 16.41 -7.94
CA VAL A 516 -1.60 15.79 -8.26
C VAL A 516 -1.01 16.50 -9.49
N PHE A 517 0.14 17.14 -9.30
CA PHE A 517 0.91 17.78 -10.36
C PHE A 517 1.96 16.78 -10.86
N ALA A 518 1.85 16.37 -12.13
CA ALA A 518 2.66 15.33 -12.73
C ALA A 518 2.64 15.41 -14.28
N PRO A 519 3.78 15.25 -14.98
CA PRO A 519 5.12 15.00 -14.44
C PRO A 519 5.70 16.23 -13.73
N ALA A 520 6.47 15.99 -12.66
CA ALA A 520 7.02 17.06 -11.82
C ALA A 520 8.53 17.25 -11.94
N GLU A 521 9.21 16.57 -12.88
CA GLU A 521 10.68 16.53 -12.96
C GLU A 521 11.31 17.93 -13.17
N GLU A 522 10.73 18.75 -14.04
CA GLU A 522 11.13 20.16 -14.25
C GLU A 522 10.62 21.13 -13.16
N TRP A 523 9.62 20.71 -12.38
CA TRP A 523 8.89 21.56 -11.43
C TRP A 523 9.31 21.39 -9.97
N ILE A 524 10.01 20.30 -9.65
CA ILE A 524 10.36 19.93 -8.27
C ILE A 524 11.32 20.92 -7.59
N SER A 525 12.02 21.73 -8.38
CA SER A 525 12.92 22.81 -7.95
C SER A 525 12.32 24.23 -8.05
N CYS A 526 11.12 24.38 -8.63
CA CYS A 526 10.43 25.67 -8.70
C CYS A 526 9.95 26.14 -7.32
N SER A 527 9.70 27.44 -7.18
CA SER A 527 9.01 28.03 -6.03
C SER A 527 7.57 27.50 -5.89
N ASP A 528 6.99 27.64 -4.69
CA ASP A 528 5.59 27.26 -4.46
C ASP A 528 4.66 28.18 -5.25
N GLU A 529 5.00 29.46 -5.32
CA GLU A 529 4.33 30.49 -6.09
C GLU A 529 4.24 30.11 -7.57
N GLU A 530 5.35 29.72 -8.22
CA GLU A 530 5.35 29.28 -9.64
C GLU A 530 4.46 28.07 -9.88
N ILE A 531 4.42 27.11 -8.94
CA ILE A 531 3.59 25.90 -9.02
C ILE A 531 2.11 26.25 -8.84
N ILE A 532 1.77 27.16 -7.92
CA ILE A 532 0.40 27.67 -7.73
C ILE A 532 -0.04 28.47 -8.95
N ASP A 533 0.82 29.33 -9.50
CA ASP A 533 0.55 30.12 -10.71
C ASP A 533 0.26 29.21 -11.91
N ALA A 534 1.02 28.13 -12.08
CA ALA A 534 0.79 27.11 -13.09
C ALA A 534 -0.51 26.31 -12.85
N THR A 535 -0.76 25.89 -11.61
CA THR A 535 -1.96 25.16 -11.20
C THR A 535 -3.22 26.00 -11.45
N MET A 536 -3.18 27.30 -11.14
CA MET A 536 -4.29 28.24 -11.37
C MET A 536 -4.55 28.51 -12.85
N LYS A 537 -3.52 28.48 -13.71
CA LYS A 537 -3.67 28.56 -15.18
C LYS A 537 -4.33 27.31 -15.77
N GLU A 538 -4.16 26.13 -15.15
CA GLU A 538 -4.89 24.91 -15.51
C GLU A 538 -6.31 24.88 -14.91
N LEU A 539 -6.49 25.30 -13.66
CA LEU A 539 -7.81 25.42 -13.02
C LEU A 539 -8.74 26.39 -13.75
N ALA A 540 -8.21 27.48 -14.32
CA ALA A 540 -8.97 28.39 -15.17
C ALA A 540 -9.50 27.74 -16.48
N LYS A 541 -8.99 26.57 -16.88
CA LYS A 541 -9.52 25.76 -18.00
C LYS A 541 -10.55 24.74 -17.53
N LEU A 542 -10.39 24.23 -16.31
CA LEU A 542 -11.30 23.25 -15.69
C LEU A 542 -12.58 23.92 -15.14
N PHE A 543 -12.46 25.13 -14.59
CA PHE A 543 -13.53 25.90 -13.96
C PHE A 543 -13.64 27.31 -14.57
N PRO A 544 -13.86 27.44 -15.89
CA PRO A 544 -13.71 28.71 -16.61
C PRO A 544 -14.67 29.82 -16.13
N ASP A 545 -15.80 29.49 -15.51
CA ASP A 545 -16.76 30.46 -14.96
C ASP A 545 -16.58 30.73 -13.45
N GLU A 546 -15.68 30.01 -12.77
CA GLU A 546 -15.56 30.06 -11.30
C GLU A 546 -14.14 30.39 -10.80
N ILE A 547 -13.10 29.98 -11.52
CA ILE A 547 -11.70 30.23 -11.17
C ILE A 547 -11.03 31.04 -12.29
N SER A 548 -10.10 31.92 -11.92
CA SER A 548 -9.23 32.65 -12.84
C SER A 548 -7.85 32.87 -12.21
N ALA A 549 -6.79 32.84 -13.02
CA ALA A 549 -5.41 32.90 -12.51
C ALA A 549 -5.06 34.26 -11.87
N ASP A 550 -5.76 35.33 -12.24
CA ASP A 550 -5.67 36.67 -11.64
C ASP A 550 -6.49 36.82 -10.34
N GLN A 551 -7.18 35.75 -9.89
CA GLN A 551 -8.10 35.75 -8.76
C GLN A 551 -9.25 36.79 -8.84
N SER A 552 -9.62 37.22 -10.05
CA SER A 552 -10.81 38.06 -10.27
C SER A 552 -12.14 37.32 -10.03
N LYS A 553 -12.13 35.99 -10.07
CA LYS A 553 -13.26 35.11 -9.73
C LYS A 553 -13.13 34.56 -8.31
N ALA A 554 -13.00 33.24 -8.11
CA ALA A 554 -12.65 32.65 -6.82
C ALA A 554 -11.23 33.04 -6.40
N LYS A 555 -11.04 33.24 -5.09
CA LYS A 555 -9.77 33.69 -4.50
C LYS A 555 -9.18 32.61 -3.62
N ILE A 556 -7.86 32.53 -3.60
CA ILE A 556 -7.12 31.64 -2.71
C ILE A 556 -7.11 32.27 -1.31
N LEU A 557 -7.50 31.51 -0.30
CA LEU A 557 -7.32 31.86 1.11
C LEU A 557 -5.92 31.47 1.58
N LYS A 558 -5.52 30.23 1.29
CA LYS A 558 -4.19 29.66 1.51
C LYS A 558 -3.94 28.47 0.58
N TYR A 559 -2.70 28.03 0.51
CA TYR A 559 -2.28 26.85 -0.23
C TYR A 559 -1.20 26.06 0.53
N HIS A 560 -1.06 24.77 0.21
CA HIS A 560 0.08 23.93 0.65
C HIS A 560 0.60 23.10 -0.53
N VAL A 561 1.92 23.18 -0.78
CA VAL A 561 2.59 22.50 -1.92
C VAL A 561 3.57 21.46 -1.39
N VAL A 562 3.16 20.19 -1.33
CA VAL A 562 3.99 19.10 -0.81
C VAL A 562 4.78 18.44 -1.94
N LYS A 563 6.10 18.65 -1.92
CA LYS A 563 7.04 18.20 -2.96
C LYS A 563 7.72 16.91 -2.55
N THR A 564 7.47 15.81 -3.27
CA THR A 564 8.12 14.51 -3.04
C THR A 564 9.06 14.18 -4.21
N PRO A 565 10.34 14.59 -4.16
CA PRO A 565 11.28 14.46 -5.28
C PRO A 565 11.66 13.01 -5.62
N ARG A 566 11.49 12.08 -4.68
CA ARG A 566 11.70 10.64 -4.85
C ARG A 566 10.57 9.90 -4.14
N SER A 567 9.49 9.63 -4.88
CA SER A 567 8.24 9.05 -4.35
C SER A 567 8.20 7.52 -4.53
N VAL A 568 7.27 7.00 -5.33
CA VAL A 568 7.26 5.62 -5.83
C VAL A 568 8.39 5.42 -6.85
N TYR A 569 8.79 4.19 -7.17
CA TYR A 569 9.80 4.00 -8.21
C TYR A 569 9.23 4.34 -9.60
N LYS A 570 10.02 5.03 -10.44
CA LYS A 570 9.71 5.35 -11.84
C LYS A 570 9.65 4.01 -12.59
N THR A 571 8.44 3.56 -12.94
CA THR A 571 8.16 2.21 -13.46
C THR A 571 8.40 2.15 -14.96
N VAL A 572 9.65 2.41 -15.35
CA VAL A 572 10.12 2.32 -16.74
C VAL A 572 10.26 0.86 -17.18
N PRO A 573 10.31 0.57 -18.49
CA PRO A 573 10.54 -0.78 -19.00
C PRO A 573 11.76 -1.49 -18.38
N ASN A 574 11.61 -2.78 -18.11
CA ASN A 574 12.62 -3.69 -17.52
C ASN A 574 12.91 -3.46 -16.02
N CYS A 575 12.03 -2.78 -15.28
CA CYS A 575 12.13 -2.69 -13.81
C CYS A 575 11.78 -4.01 -13.10
N GLU A 576 10.89 -4.85 -13.67
CA GLU A 576 10.30 -6.00 -12.97
C GLU A 576 11.30 -7.14 -12.60
N PRO A 577 12.39 -7.38 -13.37
CA PRO A 577 13.49 -8.27 -12.97
C PRO A 577 14.41 -7.71 -11.86
N CYS A 578 14.28 -6.41 -11.53
CA CYS A 578 15.11 -5.71 -10.56
C CYS A 578 14.44 -5.56 -9.19
N ARG A 579 13.13 -5.77 -9.09
CA ARG A 579 12.35 -5.73 -7.83
C ARG A 579 12.75 -6.90 -6.91
N PRO A 580 13.19 -6.64 -5.65
CA PRO A 580 13.69 -7.69 -4.75
C PRO A 580 12.55 -8.47 -4.07
N LEU A 581 12.72 -9.78 -3.86
CA LEU A 581 11.88 -10.55 -2.93
C LEU A 581 12.10 -10.06 -1.49
N GLN A 582 11.10 -10.24 -0.62
CA GLN A 582 11.13 -9.71 0.75
C GLN A 582 12.17 -10.41 1.66
N ARG A 583 12.49 -11.68 1.38
CA ARG A 583 13.67 -12.37 1.94
C ARG A 583 14.92 -11.96 1.16
N SER A 584 15.91 -11.39 1.84
CA SER A 584 17.20 -11.03 1.23
C SER A 584 18.18 -12.24 1.25
N PRO A 585 19.33 -12.18 0.54
CA PRO A 585 20.37 -13.19 0.64
C PRO A 585 21.21 -13.08 1.92
N VAL A 586 21.03 -12.03 2.73
CA VAL A 586 21.71 -11.85 4.02
C VAL A 586 20.81 -12.38 5.14
N GLU A 587 21.33 -13.33 5.92
CA GLU A 587 20.58 -13.98 6.98
C GLU A 587 20.13 -12.98 8.07
N GLY A 588 18.83 -13.03 8.40
CA GLY A 588 18.21 -12.11 9.34
C GLY A 588 17.92 -10.71 8.79
N PHE A 589 18.16 -10.44 7.50
CA PHE A 589 17.81 -9.16 6.86
C PHE A 589 16.73 -9.34 5.78
N TYR A 590 15.72 -8.48 5.83
CA TYR A 590 14.52 -8.55 5.00
C TYR A 590 14.16 -7.16 4.46
N LEU A 591 13.49 -7.13 3.31
CA LEU A 591 12.97 -5.90 2.69
C LEU A 591 11.44 -5.90 2.68
N SER A 592 10.88 -4.71 2.86
CA SER A 592 9.45 -4.42 2.74
C SER A 592 9.29 -3.08 2.00
N GLY A 593 8.18 -2.91 1.28
CA GLY A 593 7.96 -1.73 0.44
C GLY A 593 7.26 -2.04 -0.87
N ASP A 594 6.56 -1.03 -1.38
CA ASP A 594 5.89 -1.03 -2.68
C ASP A 594 6.82 -1.47 -3.85
N TYR A 595 8.08 -1.04 -3.83
CA TYR A 595 9.13 -1.42 -4.79
C TYR A 595 9.52 -2.91 -4.75
N THR A 596 9.29 -3.62 -3.65
CA THR A 596 9.62 -5.06 -3.55
C THR A 596 8.74 -5.89 -4.51
N LYS A 597 9.14 -7.12 -4.78
CA LYS A 597 8.49 -8.04 -5.72
C LYS A 597 7.12 -8.47 -5.20
N GLN A 598 6.06 -7.85 -5.73
CA GLN A 598 4.66 -8.18 -5.41
C GLN A 598 3.71 -7.75 -6.55
N LYS A 599 2.55 -8.42 -6.68
CA LYS A 599 1.67 -8.32 -7.87
C LYS A 599 0.92 -6.97 -8.02
N TYR A 600 0.91 -6.08 -7.03
CA TYR A 600 0.06 -4.88 -6.92
C TYR A 600 0.71 -3.51 -7.20
N LEU A 601 1.71 -3.43 -8.07
CA LEU A 601 2.36 -2.17 -8.50
C LEU A 601 2.96 -1.36 -7.32
N ALA A 602 3.46 -0.16 -7.61
CA ALA A 602 3.92 0.78 -6.60
C ALA A 602 2.74 1.53 -5.95
N SER A 603 1.92 0.83 -5.14
CA SER A 603 0.66 1.34 -4.58
C SER A 603 0.53 1.10 -3.07
N MET A 604 -0.52 1.67 -2.44
CA MET A 604 -0.88 1.38 -1.04
C MET A 604 -1.10 -0.12 -0.80
N GLU A 605 -1.82 -0.78 -1.71
CA GLU A 605 -2.05 -2.23 -1.68
C GLU A 605 -0.76 -3.03 -1.91
N GLY A 606 0.12 -2.55 -2.80
CA GLY A 606 1.45 -3.12 -2.98
C GLY A 606 2.33 -3.01 -1.73
N ALA A 607 2.25 -1.87 -1.03
CA ALA A 607 2.92 -1.67 0.25
C ALA A 607 2.36 -2.62 1.33
N VAL A 608 1.04 -2.68 1.52
CA VAL A 608 0.42 -3.57 2.53
C VAL A 608 0.71 -5.04 2.24
N LEU A 609 0.61 -5.49 0.97
CA LEU A 609 1.00 -6.85 0.60
C LEU A 609 2.49 -7.12 0.83
N SER A 610 3.39 -6.17 0.51
CA SER A 610 4.82 -6.35 0.77
C SER A 610 5.13 -6.56 2.25
N GLY A 611 4.40 -5.90 3.14
CA GLY A 611 4.53 -6.12 4.59
C GLY A 611 4.03 -7.48 5.04
N LYS A 612 2.89 -7.94 4.48
CA LYS A 612 2.34 -9.27 4.72
C LYS A 612 3.31 -10.37 4.23
N LEU A 613 3.90 -10.22 3.04
CA LEU A 613 4.92 -11.13 2.50
C LEU A 613 6.24 -11.10 3.31
N CYS A 614 6.65 -9.93 3.80
CA CYS A 614 7.82 -9.78 4.66
C CYS A 614 7.64 -10.52 6.00
N ALA A 615 6.49 -10.31 6.66
CA ALA A 615 6.12 -11.04 7.87
C ALA A 615 6.07 -12.56 7.61
N GLN A 616 5.50 -13.00 6.48
CA GLN A 616 5.46 -14.42 6.10
C GLN A 616 6.86 -15.01 5.95
N ALA A 617 7.78 -14.30 5.30
CA ALA A 617 9.16 -14.75 5.11
C ALA A 617 9.91 -14.92 6.44
N ILE A 618 9.70 -14.02 7.41
CA ILE A 618 10.31 -14.09 8.73
C ILE A 618 9.75 -15.27 9.54
N VAL A 619 8.43 -15.44 9.57
CA VAL A 619 7.77 -16.58 10.28
C VAL A 619 8.23 -17.92 9.70
N GLN A 620 8.43 -18.02 8.38
CA GLN A 620 8.99 -19.21 7.72
C GLN A 620 10.46 -19.51 8.08
N ASP A 621 11.24 -18.51 8.50
CA ASP A 621 12.66 -18.67 8.89
C ASP A 621 12.85 -18.81 10.41
N TYR A 622 11.77 -18.79 11.20
CA TYR A 622 11.77 -18.77 12.67
C TYR A 622 12.82 -19.71 13.31
N GLU A 623 12.81 -21.00 12.95
CA GLU A 623 13.74 -22.00 13.51
C GLU A 623 15.21 -21.66 13.25
N LYS A 624 15.54 -21.07 12.09
CA LYS A 624 16.91 -20.65 11.74
C LYS A 624 17.33 -19.45 12.58
N LEU A 625 16.45 -18.46 12.69
CA LEU A 625 16.69 -17.22 13.44
C LEU A 625 16.93 -17.51 14.92
N VAL A 626 16.13 -18.40 15.52
CA VAL A 626 16.31 -18.87 16.91
C VAL A 626 17.61 -19.70 17.05
N ALA A 627 17.90 -20.62 16.13
CA ALA A 627 19.13 -21.42 16.20
C ALA A 627 20.41 -20.57 16.12
N ARG A 628 20.42 -19.51 15.29
CA ARG A 628 21.54 -18.55 15.18
C ARG A 628 21.79 -17.79 16.48
N GLU A 629 20.74 -17.41 17.20
CA GLU A 629 20.89 -16.77 18.52
C GLU A 629 21.43 -17.74 19.57
N GLN A 630 20.91 -18.97 19.61
CA GLN A 630 21.41 -20.03 20.50
C GLN A 630 22.90 -20.35 20.24
N GLY A 631 23.31 -20.38 18.97
CA GLY A 631 24.72 -20.52 18.57
C GLY A 631 25.60 -19.40 19.14
N LYS A 632 25.19 -18.13 18.98
CA LYS A 632 25.91 -16.97 19.57
C LYS A 632 25.99 -17.06 21.10
N LEU A 633 24.93 -17.49 21.77
CA LEU A 633 24.92 -17.68 23.22
C LEU A 633 25.87 -18.81 23.67
N ALA A 634 25.96 -19.90 22.91
CA ALA A 634 26.90 -20.99 23.16
C ALA A 634 28.36 -20.54 22.97
N GLU A 635 28.68 -19.87 21.86
CA GLU A 635 30.02 -19.31 21.60
C GLU A 635 30.43 -18.30 22.67
N ALA A 636 29.55 -17.35 23.03
CA ALA A 636 29.80 -16.37 24.07
C ALA A 636 30.06 -17.03 25.44
N SER A 637 29.31 -18.09 25.76
CA SER A 637 29.50 -18.88 26.98
C SER A 637 30.86 -19.61 26.98
N VAL A 638 31.25 -20.24 25.86
CA VAL A 638 32.55 -20.90 25.72
C VAL A 638 33.70 -19.90 25.85
N VAL A 639 33.58 -18.71 25.24
CA VAL A 639 34.58 -17.62 25.38
C VAL A 639 34.66 -17.10 26.82
N LEU A 640 33.53 -17.02 27.53
CA LEU A 640 33.49 -16.61 28.94
C LEU A 640 34.16 -17.67 29.83
N TYR A 641 33.83 -18.95 29.65
CA TYR A 641 34.45 -20.06 30.37
C TYR A 641 35.96 -20.14 30.08
N ALA A 642 36.40 -19.99 28.83
CA ALA A 642 37.82 -19.95 28.49
C ALA A 642 38.57 -18.79 29.20
N ARG A 643 37.94 -17.62 29.31
CA ARG A 643 38.48 -16.47 30.06
C ARG A 643 38.50 -16.66 31.58
N LEU A 644 37.64 -17.52 32.12
CA LEU A 644 37.61 -17.87 33.54
C LEU A 644 38.59 -19.01 33.88
N ILE A 645 38.87 -19.91 32.93
CA ILE A 645 39.72 -21.08 33.12
C ILE A 645 41.21 -20.77 32.93
N VAL A 646 41.60 -19.76 32.14
CA VAL A 646 43.01 -19.33 32.00
C VAL A 646 43.43 -18.46 33.20
N PRO A 647 44.30 -18.93 34.11
CA PRO A 647 44.73 -18.14 35.26
C PRO A 647 45.80 -17.12 34.85
N LYS A 648 45.81 -15.95 35.50
CA LYS A 648 46.87 -14.93 35.30
C LYS A 648 48.20 -15.35 35.95
N GLN A 649 48.93 -16.31 35.37
CA GLN A 649 50.33 -16.54 35.75
C GLN A 649 51.16 -17.31 34.71
N CYS A 650 51.79 -16.55 33.79
CA CYS A 650 53.02 -16.95 33.10
C CYS A 650 53.89 -15.70 32.92
N LYS A 651 54.76 -15.41 33.91
CA LYS A 651 55.83 -14.42 33.75
C LYS A 651 56.95 -15.06 32.95
N VAL A 652 57.07 -14.72 31.67
CA VAL A 652 58.28 -15.04 30.89
C VAL A 652 59.41 -14.16 31.41
N ILE A 653 60.41 -14.77 32.04
CA ILE A 653 61.69 -14.12 32.38
C ILE A 653 62.67 -14.49 31.27
N PRO A 654 63.26 -13.53 30.55
CA PRO A 654 64.27 -13.84 29.54
C PRO A 654 65.59 -14.22 30.21
N LEU A 655 66.21 -15.29 29.71
CA LEU A 655 67.60 -15.63 29.99
C LEU A 655 68.45 -15.29 28.76
N GLU A 656 69.37 -14.34 28.91
CA GLU A 656 70.52 -14.23 28.03
C GLU A 656 71.59 -15.24 28.46
N GLU A 657 72.22 -15.94 27.51
CA GLU A 657 73.67 -15.87 27.33
C GLU A 657 74.15 -16.58 26.04
N LYS A 658 75.46 -16.50 25.80
CA LYS A 658 76.12 -16.60 24.49
C LYS A 658 76.59 -18.03 24.13
N ASN A 659 77.08 -18.12 22.88
CA ASN A 659 78.16 -18.99 22.39
C ASN A 659 77.86 -20.40 21.82
N ARG A 660 77.86 -20.46 20.47
CA ARG A 660 78.83 -21.21 19.64
C ARG A 660 79.24 -22.64 20.09
N LYS A 661 78.76 -23.69 19.38
CA LYS A 661 79.50 -24.37 18.27
C LYS A 661 78.75 -25.61 17.70
N HIS A 662 79.25 -26.10 16.56
CA HIS A 662 78.86 -27.32 15.83
C HIS A 662 78.75 -28.61 16.67
N ILE A 663 77.90 -29.54 16.22
CA ILE A 663 78.30 -30.81 15.57
C ILE A 663 77.12 -31.39 14.77
N ASP A 664 77.41 -32.24 13.78
CA ASP A 664 76.48 -32.88 12.82
C ASP A 664 76.06 -34.32 13.25
N ASP A 665 75.34 -35.00 12.35
CA ASP A 665 75.16 -36.46 12.23
C ASP A 665 74.14 -37.22 13.12
N SER A 666 72.98 -37.45 12.51
CA SER A 666 72.32 -38.76 12.28
C SER A 666 71.89 -39.71 13.43
N ASN A 667 70.61 -40.11 13.33
CA ASN A 667 70.05 -41.44 13.63
C ASN A 667 69.99 -42.02 15.07
N CYS A 668 68.73 -42.31 15.46
CA CYS A 668 68.23 -43.58 16.01
C CYS A 668 67.72 -43.62 17.48
N SER A 669 66.68 -44.46 17.65
CA SER A 669 66.24 -45.17 18.86
C SER A 669 65.86 -44.40 20.15
N THR A 670 64.54 -44.32 20.37
CA THR A 670 63.78 -44.79 21.56
C THR A 670 64.30 -44.58 22.99
N THR A 671 63.38 -44.17 23.89
CA THR A 671 63.48 -44.16 25.38
C THR A 671 64.59 -43.27 25.94
N SER A 672 64.35 -42.29 26.81
CA SER A 672 63.51 -42.25 28.03
C SER A 672 63.64 -40.81 28.64
N ILE A 673 63.12 -40.36 29.79
CA ILE A 673 62.53 -40.94 31.01
C ILE A 673 61.28 -40.11 31.39
N ILE A 674 60.28 -40.72 32.03
CA ILE A 674 59.16 -40.01 32.68
C ILE A 674 59.63 -39.46 34.03
N GLY A 675 59.44 -38.16 34.27
CA GLY A 675 59.49 -37.58 35.62
C GLY A 675 58.07 -37.28 36.08
N ASP A 676 57.61 -37.99 37.10
CA ASP A 676 56.26 -37.82 37.67
C ASP A 676 56.16 -36.53 38.49
N ASP A 677 54.98 -35.90 38.45
CA ASP A 677 54.36 -35.33 39.66
C ASP A 677 52.83 -35.26 39.47
N GLU A 678 52.07 -35.42 40.56
CA GLU A 678 50.66 -35.84 40.48
C GLU A 678 49.65 -34.72 40.12
N MET A 679 48.73 -35.03 39.19
CA MET A 679 47.40 -34.39 39.16
C MET A 679 46.29 -35.45 39.13
N GLY A 680 45.86 -35.87 40.32
CA GLY A 680 45.18 -37.15 40.56
C GLY A 680 43.76 -37.33 39.99
N LEU A 681 43.29 -38.59 40.05
CA LEU A 681 42.09 -39.16 39.39
C LEU A 681 40.73 -38.46 39.65
N ASN A 682 40.65 -37.46 40.53
CA ASN A 682 39.40 -36.75 40.85
C ASN A 682 38.93 -35.83 39.70
N GLY A 683 39.83 -35.34 38.84
CA GLY A 683 39.44 -34.58 37.65
C GLY A 683 38.62 -35.40 36.65
N LEU A 684 39.07 -36.61 36.34
CA LEU A 684 38.44 -37.50 35.35
C LEU A 684 37.05 -38.01 35.77
N LYS A 685 36.84 -38.31 37.07
CA LYS A 685 35.52 -38.68 37.59
C LYS A 685 34.49 -37.56 37.47
N SER A 686 34.94 -36.31 37.65
CA SER A 686 34.08 -35.12 37.54
C SER A 686 33.58 -34.92 36.10
N LEU A 687 34.42 -35.22 35.11
CA LEU A 687 34.06 -35.11 33.69
C LEU A 687 33.07 -36.21 33.25
N TRP A 688 33.27 -37.46 33.71
CA TRP A 688 32.41 -38.59 33.33
C TRP A 688 30.96 -38.43 33.82
N LEU A 689 30.76 -37.92 35.04
CA LEU A 689 29.41 -37.67 35.59
C LEU A 689 28.64 -36.59 34.82
N MET A 690 29.32 -35.68 34.14
CA MET A 690 28.68 -34.63 33.32
C MET A 690 28.25 -35.13 31.93
N VAL A 691 28.87 -36.20 31.41
CA VAL A 691 28.57 -36.77 30.08
C VAL A 691 27.40 -37.76 30.11
N ALA A 692 27.12 -38.39 31.25
CA ALA A 692 26.06 -39.40 31.38
C ALA A 692 24.61 -38.85 31.30
N GLY A 693 24.43 -37.52 31.25
CA GLY A 693 23.11 -36.86 31.35
C GLY A 693 22.53 -36.27 30.07
N SER A 694 23.27 -36.23 28.94
CA SER A 694 22.87 -35.48 27.74
C SER A 694 23.00 -36.30 26.44
N THR A 695 21.86 -36.50 25.77
CA THR A 695 21.79 -37.21 24.49
C THR A 695 22.22 -36.33 23.32
N GLY A 696 23.19 -36.77 22.54
CA GLY A 696 23.40 -36.35 21.15
C GLY A 696 24.57 -35.41 20.88
N THR A 697 25.42 -35.82 19.92
CA THR A 697 26.30 -35.01 19.06
C THR A 697 27.44 -34.20 19.70
N ILE A 698 27.22 -33.46 20.80
CA ILE A 698 28.19 -32.50 21.36
C ILE A 698 29.43 -33.22 21.90
N ALA A 699 29.26 -34.35 22.59
CA ALA A 699 30.37 -35.12 23.16
C ALA A 699 31.38 -35.60 22.09
N THR A 700 30.90 -35.95 20.89
CA THR A 700 31.75 -36.41 19.78
C THR A 700 32.67 -35.28 19.28
N ILE A 701 32.16 -34.04 19.22
CA ILE A 701 32.94 -32.88 18.78
C ILE A 701 34.05 -32.56 19.79
N ALA A 702 33.74 -32.61 21.10
CA ALA A 702 34.72 -32.36 22.16
C ALA A 702 35.89 -33.36 22.13
N VAL A 703 35.62 -34.66 21.95
CA VAL A 703 36.65 -35.70 21.85
C VAL A 703 37.51 -35.53 20.58
N ILE A 704 36.89 -35.22 19.43
CA ILE A 704 37.62 -34.95 18.19
C ILE A 704 38.54 -33.73 18.33
N TYR A 705 38.09 -32.66 18.97
CA TYR A 705 38.91 -31.45 19.17
C TYR A 705 40.10 -31.73 20.10
N TYR A 706 39.89 -32.47 21.19
CA TYR A 706 40.95 -32.81 22.15
C TYR A 706 42.03 -33.70 21.52
N LEU A 707 41.63 -34.70 20.73
CA LEU A 707 42.56 -35.57 19.99
C LEU A 707 43.34 -34.82 18.89
N ARG A 708 42.80 -33.71 18.36
CA ARG A 708 43.47 -32.87 17.36
C ARG A 708 44.46 -31.84 17.92
N CYS A 709 44.55 -31.72 19.23
CA CYS A 709 45.56 -30.91 19.92
C CYS A 709 46.58 -31.77 20.70
N ALA A 710 46.50 -33.10 20.56
CA ALA A 710 47.41 -34.08 21.17
C ALA A 710 48.22 -34.88 20.12
N MET A 711 48.21 -34.40 18.86
CA MET A 711 49.05 -34.83 17.73
C MET A 711 49.64 -33.60 17.07
#